data_AF-A0A1M7YZ35-F1
#
_entry.id   AF-A0A1M7YZ35-F1
#
_cell.length_a   1.000
_cell.length_b   1.000
_cell.length_c   1.000
_cell.angle_alpha   90.00
_cell.angle_beta   90.00
_cell.angle_gamma   90.00
#
_symmetry.space_group_name_H-M   'P 1'
#
loop_
_entity.id
_entity.type
_entity.pdbx_description
1 polymer ?
#
loop_
_entity_poly.entity_id
_entity_poly.type
_entity_poly.pdbx_seq_one_letter_code
_entity_poly.pdbx_strand_id
1 'polypeptide(L)'
;MTEHTDSLSLTIRYDPHSPASIEAGLAAYRHYLPLKPAFEQGLCQIQFEVISGSDDTIGLLSRSLSGQAVFDYWRLSSAYSRHPDFRPESLLSDTGLVAETVFFLRACQFPELQQALYETAQVICQVSRQINDPTRMRVSGSEVAGGMPLFMIGLCYPQYAYLLGSFIVPYWDSEHLSCGEELPALLVSYLGYSRETLKVFCYCDNPHARARMFSPDSFTQYYQRVEHQRTEHQDQLEQHISLLNIFRARPEEFAALKTMLARRFAEQPYLQDDDPRYYLDNPLESFLLTVLYPHQNDHDYLPEEQPEQTLDAILIDAPARELAAALKAEIEQSLAHPIDRAGSPSGDIYHTDHYICGTGISHWRAFITGAFEQGGQIWAYIENGLYPDVPACVTAFDIRDVVDQRHFTLLDSIRQSLGPYDSLNSEIVPVLQGLLDDWSGDVLAEEEREQNLQKLLRLLDVIHRWNQLQPFPVELKFLIVDDYQAISEPEFLLRYHGDWVHLFTRLVKDIGDYRGIIESAHFSRCYALLCASRDEAGEVIRSLVADESIPRVTIAALLAGVVYHDRNRVCEDAITAFALGFLNQFLPGLILEQLAAYSAFPFPADAAGSDSQMLRDYHYLEAYLAGEHEARDDVIDRMNCWLSREQRAYSVSDTQVYYQFLNDFEEDSQKLLVSALVVGECHESPVCGWCSRFLGLWLDMAPGKVCRMLGHFWLDKRQPVESRIAGIELLTAMLVPHGLKQVAATAYLLESVIDALEQTDDIPQVLAPFFERYLNERVNEKVNEQVKGQAVDLSAGIEPALKLIKPLREQIFYIAMQSAHPDLKICYFDQALLQLLSRCLYQQMMAQVPDGASMPEKAHIDLEHFIRLLELPVLLSPRQTDELLHICDRYQLTDFETPYGQTVLGELLWYASPMLRANVLNLLAARPSLGLDHCYNDTLMTPEAFCRMLPDHDIRQADLLSLILDAQWHACLPWFAATYDIHPLMETQPLEQQLEILRTLAAEARQRDFVDGYPDELPGKIKRTQDDAG
;
A
#
# COMPACT_ATOMS: atom_id res chain seq x y z
N MET A 1 -33.61 40.07 6.48
CA MET A 1 -32.84 41.07 7.24
C MET A 1 -31.46 40.49 7.42
N THR A 2 -30.55 40.88 6.53
CA THR A 2 -29.13 40.54 6.54
C THR A 2 -28.42 41.49 7.49
N GLU A 3 -28.07 41.01 8.69
CA GLU A 3 -27.09 41.69 9.52
C GLU A 3 -25.71 41.41 8.93
N HIS A 4 -25.08 42.47 8.41
CA HIS A 4 -23.65 42.50 8.14
C HIS A 4 -22.92 42.33 9.48
N THR A 5 -22.41 41.14 9.75
CA THR A 5 -21.28 41.00 10.68
C THR A 5 -20.03 41.42 9.92
N ASP A 6 -19.46 42.58 10.27
CA ASP A 6 -18.10 42.94 9.90
C ASP A 6 -17.18 41.77 10.26
N SER A 7 -16.60 41.11 9.26
CA SER A 7 -15.61 40.05 9.45
C SER A 7 -14.40 40.68 10.14
N LEU A 8 -14.11 40.28 11.38
CA LEU A 8 -12.85 40.63 12.04
C LEU A 8 -11.70 40.19 11.14
N SER A 9 -10.94 41.14 10.60
CA SER A 9 -9.67 40.85 9.90
C SER A 9 -8.66 40.37 10.95
N LEU A 10 -8.34 39.08 10.94
CA LEU A 10 -7.36 38.43 11.84
C LEU A 10 -5.93 38.58 11.30
N THR A 11 -5.53 39.81 10.94
CA THR A 11 -4.22 40.08 10.35
C THR A 11 -3.26 40.67 11.38
N ILE A 12 -2.07 40.07 11.51
CA ILE A 12 -0.96 40.51 12.36
C ILE A 12 0.07 41.21 11.49
N ARG A 13 0.22 42.53 11.68
CA ARG A 13 1.21 43.35 10.98
C ARG A 13 2.41 43.62 11.86
N TYR A 14 3.61 43.37 11.36
CA TYR A 14 4.84 43.50 12.14
C TYR A 14 6.03 44.04 11.33
N ASP A 15 6.97 44.68 12.03
CA ASP A 15 8.29 45.04 11.51
C ASP A 15 9.32 43.96 11.92
N PRO A 16 9.92 43.21 10.97
CA PRO A 16 10.83 42.09 11.22
C PRO A 16 12.08 42.43 12.05
N HIS A 17 12.45 43.70 12.13
CA HIS A 17 13.64 44.17 12.83
C HIS A 17 13.33 44.84 14.19
N SER A 18 12.06 44.96 14.55
CA SER A 18 11.61 45.63 15.77
C SER A 18 11.11 44.62 16.79
N PRO A 19 11.87 44.33 17.87
CA PRO A 19 11.43 43.38 18.90
C PRO A 19 10.11 43.81 19.54
N ALA A 20 9.91 45.11 19.78
CA ALA A 20 8.64 45.65 20.29
C ALA A 20 7.47 45.42 19.33
N SER A 21 7.69 45.48 18.01
CA SER A 21 6.65 45.18 17.01
C SER A 21 6.31 43.70 17.00
N ILE A 22 7.31 42.83 17.13
CA ILE A 22 7.13 41.37 17.18
C ILE A 22 6.45 40.97 18.49
N GLU A 23 6.80 41.58 19.62
CA GLU A 23 6.14 41.37 20.91
C GLU A 23 4.64 41.69 20.84
N ALA A 24 4.29 42.83 20.21
CA ALA A 24 2.89 43.18 19.96
C ALA A 24 2.20 42.17 19.03
N GLY A 25 2.91 41.68 18.01
CA GLY A 25 2.41 40.62 17.13
C GLY A 25 2.16 39.30 17.86
N LEU A 26 3.05 38.88 18.75
CA LEU A 26 2.88 37.72 19.61
C LEU A 26 1.68 37.89 20.55
N ALA A 27 1.49 39.10 21.11
CA ALA A 27 0.33 39.39 21.94
C ALA A 27 -0.99 39.33 21.15
N ALA A 28 -1.01 39.82 19.91
CA ALA A 28 -2.16 39.70 19.02
C ALA A 28 -2.44 38.22 18.65
N TYR A 29 -1.40 37.46 18.34
CA TYR A 29 -1.53 36.02 18.06
C TYR A 29 -2.13 35.26 19.24
N ARG A 30 -1.64 35.51 20.46
CA ARG A 30 -2.22 34.95 21.70
C ARG A 30 -3.70 35.30 21.88
N HIS A 31 -4.10 36.50 21.45
CA HIS A 31 -5.49 36.93 21.54
C HIS A 31 -6.38 36.29 20.47
N TYR A 32 -5.88 36.15 19.24
CA TYR A 32 -6.65 35.64 18.11
C TYR A 32 -6.80 34.12 18.12
N LEU A 33 -5.74 33.37 18.47
CA LEU A 33 -5.71 31.91 18.34
C LEU A 33 -6.87 31.18 19.05
N PRO A 34 -7.33 31.59 20.26
CA PRO A 34 -8.46 30.94 20.93
C PRO A 34 -9.84 31.33 20.38
N LEU A 35 -9.92 32.30 19.46
CA LEU A 35 -11.21 32.77 18.93
C LEU A 35 -11.75 31.77 17.90
N LYS A 36 -13.06 31.50 17.94
CA LYS A 36 -13.72 30.63 16.94
C LYS A 36 -13.41 30.99 15.48
N PRO A 37 -13.37 32.28 15.07
CA PRO A 37 -13.03 32.66 13.69
C PRO A 37 -11.56 32.40 13.30
N ALA A 38 -10.67 32.06 14.24
CA ALA A 38 -9.29 31.71 13.90
C ALA A 38 -9.19 30.42 13.09
N PHE A 39 -10.19 29.53 13.20
CA PHE A 39 -10.25 28.27 12.45
C PHE A 39 -11.61 28.14 11.76
N GLU A 40 -11.60 28.17 10.43
CA GLU A 40 -12.79 28.02 9.60
C GLU A 40 -12.53 26.93 8.55
N GLN A 41 -13.44 25.96 8.43
CA GLN A 41 -13.29 24.78 7.54
C GLN A 41 -11.97 24.00 7.75
N GLY A 42 -11.48 24.02 8.99
CA GLY A 42 -10.22 23.38 9.38
C GLY A 42 -8.95 24.10 8.91
N LEU A 43 -9.07 25.32 8.40
CA LEU A 43 -7.95 26.19 8.02
C LEU A 43 -7.80 27.35 9.00
N CYS A 44 -6.56 27.63 9.39
CA CYS A 44 -6.19 28.80 10.20
C CYS A 44 -6.34 30.09 9.37
N GLN A 45 -7.14 31.03 9.87
CA GLN A 45 -7.47 32.30 9.22
C GLN A 45 -6.56 33.45 9.65
N ILE A 46 -5.61 33.20 10.57
CA ILE A 46 -4.69 34.24 11.06
C ILE A 46 -3.62 34.50 10.00
N GLN A 47 -3.54 35.75 9.53
CA GLN A 47 -2.59 36.15 8.50
C GLN A 47 -1.46 36.97 9.10
N PHE A 48 -0.23 36.76 8.60
CA PHE A 48 0.95 37.53 8.98
C PHE A 48 1.41 38.39 7.82
N GLU A 49 1.57 39.69 8.06
CA GLU A 49 1.98 40.67 7.04
C GLU A 49 3.15 41.52 7.54
N VAL A 50 4.18 41.66 6.73
CA VAL A 50 5.28 42.60 6.99
C VAL A 50 4.81 44.02 6.69
N ILE A 51 5.10 44.97 7.59
CA ILE A 51 4.76 46.39 7.40
C ILE A 51 5.48 46.92 6.15
N SER A 52 4.73 47.60 5.27
CA SER A 52 5.26 48.12 4.00
C SER A 52 6.49 49.01 4.20
N GLY A 53 7.59 48.66 3.53
CA GLY A 53 8.86 49.39 3.59
C GLY A 53 9.90 48.82 4.56
N SER A 54 9.56 47.79 5.33
CA SER A 54 10.53 46.99 6.09
C SER A 54 11.28 46.00 5.19
N ASP A 55 12.51 45.65 5.58
CA ASP A 55 13.31 44.58 4.96
C ASP A 55 12.83 43.21 5.47
N ASP A 56 12.51 42.29 4.55
CA ASP A 56 12.00 40.94 4.85
C ASP A 56 12.98 39.82 4.42
N THR A 57 14.22 40.14 4.07
CA THR A 57 15.22 39.18 3.57
C THR A 57 15.61 38.09 4.58
N ILE A 58 15.60 36.82 4.17
CA ILE A 58 15.78 35.67 5.09
C ILE A 58 17.23 35.32 5.43
N GLY A 59 18.23 36.00 4.86
CA GLY A 59 19.63 35.56 4.91
C GLY A 59 20.34 35.52 6.26
N LEU A 60 19.89 36.30 7.24
CA LEU A 60 20.38 36.18 8.62
C LEU A 60 19.71 35.02 9.37
N LEU A 61 18.47 34.66 9.00
CA LEU A 61 17.72 33.57 9.64
C LEU A 61 18.32 32.21 9.32
N SER A 62 18.74 31.97 8.07
CA SER A 62 19.31 30.68 7.62
C SER A 62 20.62 30.28 8.29
N ARG A 63 21.26 31.21 9.02
CA ARG A 63 22.49 30.95 9.78
C ARG A 63 22.26 30.63 11.25
N SER A 64 21.03 30.78 11.74
CA SER A 64 20.66 30.40 13.10
C SER A 64 20.37 28.90 13.19
N LEU A 65 20.55 28.29 14.37
CA LEU A 65 20.25 26.87 14.59
C LEU A 65 18.79 26.54 14.24
N SER A 66 17.85 27.36 14.69
CA SER A 66 16.42 27.22 14.38
C SER A 66 16.14 27.41 12.88
N GLY A 67 16.82 28.35 12.23
CA GLY A 67 16.76 28.50 10.78
C GLY A 67 17.23 27.24 10.05
N GLN A 68 18.43 26.75 10.36
CA GLN A 68 18.98 25.52 9.77
C GLN A 68 18.02 24.35 9.93
N ALA A 69 17.50 24.13 11.14
CA ALA A 69 16.56 23.06 11.44
C ALA A 69 15.24 23.16 10.66
N VAL A 70 14.67 24.36 10.51
CA VAL A 70 13.47 24.59 9.69
C VAL A 70 13.76 24.30 8.21
N PHE A 71 14.91 24.74 7.70
CA PHE A 71 15.30 24.50 6.31
C PHE A 71 15.68 23.04 6.04
N ASP A 72 16.20 22.33 7.03
CA ASP A 72 16.47 20.90 6.94
C ASP A 72 15.14 20.12 6.93
N TYR A 73 14.22 20.44 7.84
CA TYR A 73 12.85 19.88 7.85
C TYR A 73 12.12 20.08 6.51
N TRP A 74 12.14 21.30 5.97
CA TRP A 74 11.48 21.60 4.68
C TRP A 74 12.10 20.85 3.49
N ARG A 75 13.42 20.59 3.53
CA ARG A 75 14.10 19.73 2.53
C ARG A 75 13.73 18.25 2.69
N LEU A 76 13.38 17.81 3.90
CA LEU A 76 13.00 16.42 4.18
C LEU A 76 11.55 16.12 3.79
N SER A 77 10.64 17.08 3.96
CA SER A 77 9.20 16.90 3.73
C SER A 77 8.76 16.91 2.26
N SER A 78 9.68 17.06 1.30
CA SER A 78 9.36 17.15 -0.14
C SER A 78 10.37 16.36 -0.99
N ALA A 79 10.26 15.03 -0.95
CA ALA A 79 11.15 14.12 -1.69
C ALA A 79 11.09 14.27 -3.23
N TYR A 80 10.09 14.98 -3.77
CA TYR A 80 9.83 15.09 -5.22
C TYR A 80 10.07 16.47 -5.85
N SER A 81 10.42 17.50 -5.07
CA SER A 81 10.61 18.85 -5.60
C SER A 81 12.09 19.23 -5.65
N ARG A 82 12.59 19.65 -6.83
CA ARG A 82 13.88 20.35 -6.93
C ARG A 82 13.76 21.67 -6.17
N HIS A 83 14.27 21.74 -4.95
CA HIS A 83 14.23 22.96 -4.17
C HIS A 83 15.23 23.99 -4.71
N PRO A 84 14.85 25.27 -4.86
CA PRO A 84 15.78 26.32 -5.24
C PRO A 84 16.81 26.53 -4.11
N ASP A 85 18.09 26.63 -4.46
CA ASP A 85 19.12 27.06 -3.52
C ASP A 85 18.78 28.46 -2.98
N PHE A 86 18.31 28.53 -1.73
CA PHE A 86 17.94 29.80 -1.10
C PHE A 86 19.17 30.69 -0.94
N ARG A 87 19.12 31.87 -1.56
CA ARG A 87 20.16 32.88 -1.41
C ARG A 87 19.85 33.75 -0.19
N PRO A 88 20.86 34.23 0.56
CA PRO A 88 20.65 35.13 1.69
C PRO A 88 19.82 36.38 1.37
N GLU A 89 19.82 36.80 0.10
CA GLU A 89 19.09 37.97 -0.39
C GLU A 89 17.62 37.66 -0.78
N SER A 90 17.15 36.42 -0.61
CA SER A 90 15.78 36.03 -0.98
C SER A 90 14.76 36.68 -0.04
N LEU A 91 13.65 37.17 -0.60
CA LEU A 91 12.51 37.70 0.14
C LEU A 91 11.65 36.57 0.68
N LEU A 92 10.80 36.84 1.67
CA LEU A 92 9.90 35.84 2.26
C LEU A 92 8.99 35.18 1.19
N SER A 93 8.45 35.99 0.28
CA SER A 93 7.59 35.54 -0.82
C SER A 93 8.24 34.47 -1.71
N ASP A 94 9.57 34.42 -1.73
CA ASP A 94 10.35 33.58 -2.64
C ASP A 94 10.76 32.24 -1.99
N THR A 95 10.41 32.04 -0.72
CA THR A 95 10.87 30.89 0.09
C THR A 95 9.93 29.70 0.13
N GLY A 96 8.64 29.90 -0.17
CA GLY A 96 7.62 28.87 -0.01
C GLY A 96 7.34 28.45 1.44
N LEU A 97 7.96 29.11 2.42
CA LEU A 97 7.68 28.88 3.85
C LEU A 97 6.35 29.52 4.25
N VAL A 98 5.63 28.86 5.16
CA VAL A 98 4.41 29.42 5.76
C VAL A 98 4.73 30.70 6.54
N ALA A 99 3.89 31.73 6.41
CA ALA A 99 4.14 33.05 6.99
C ALA A 99 4.25 33.02 8.53
N GLU A 100 3.50 32.13 9.20
CA GLU A 100 3.62 31.88 10.64
C GLU A 100 5.02 31.40 11.02
N THR A 101 5.56 30.41 10.29
CA THR A 101 6.92 29.88 10.50
C THR A 101 7.96 31.00 10.41
N VAL A 102 7.82 31.92 9.45
CA VAL A 102 8.78 33.02 9.31
C VAL A 102 8.64 34.08 10.40
N PHE A 103 7.42 34.39 10.84
CA PHE A 103 7.21 35.29 11.97
C PHE A 103 7.92 34.76 13.24
N PHE A 104 7.77 33.46 13.54
CA PHE A 104 8.42 32.87 14.71
C PHE A 104 9.94 32.68 14.55
N LEU A 105 10.43 32.37 13.34
CA LEU A 105 11.87 32.38 13.04
C LEU A 105 12.51 33.72 13.42
N ARG A 106 11.83 34.84 13.11
CA ARG A 106 12.27 36.20 13.45
C ARG A 106 12.20 36.44 14.95
N ALA A 107 11.08 36.07 15.58
CA ALA A 107 10.90 36.26 17.02
C ALA A 107 11.99 35.55 17.83
N CYS A 108 12.39 34.35 17.42
CA CYS A 108 13.46 33.59 18.06
C CYS A 108 14.85 34.22 17.92
N GLN A 109 15.05 35.23 17.07
CA GLN A 109 16.33 35.96 16.98
C GLN A 109 16.52 37.00 18.10
N PHE A 110 15.47 37.31 18.87
CA PHE A 110 15.50 38.34 19.91
C PHE A 110 15.38 37.70 21.31
N PRO A 111 16.49 37.60 22.07
CA PRO A 111 16.47 37.00 23.42
C PRO A 111 15.51 37.69 24.40
N GLU A 112 15.30 38.99 24.23
CA GLU A 112 14.34 39.77 25.04
C GLU A 112 12.88 39.33 24.88
N LEU A 113 12.54 38.61 23.80
CA LEU A 113 11.21 38.08 23.54
C LEU A 113 10.98 36.69 24.17
N GLN A 114 11.95 36.12 24.89
CA GLN A 114 11.85 34.78 25.47
C GLN A 114 10.55 34.59 26.29
N GLN A 115 10.20 35.55 27.14
CA GLN A 115 8.99 35.46 27.97
C GLN A 115 7.71 35.53 27.13
N ALA A 116 7.66 36.42 26.13
CA ALA A 116 6.53 36.54 25.23
C ALA A 116 6.35 35.28 24.36
N LEU A 117 7.44 34.66 23.94
CA LEU A 117 7.44 33.37 23.22
C LEU A 117 6.91 32.24 24.10
N TYR A 118 7.36 32.17 25.37
CA TYR A 118 6.85 31.19 26.33
C TYR A 118 5.34 31.32 26.55
N GLU A 119 4.85 32.53 26.82
CA GLU A 119 3.41 32.79 26.99
C GLU A 119 2.61 32.43 25.73
N THR A 120 3.20 32.63 24.55
CA THR A 120 2.57 32.30 23.27
C THR A 120 2.50 30.80 23.06
N ALA A 121 3.59 30.10 23.34
CA ALA A 121 3.67 28.65 23.28
C ALA A 121 2.63 27.98 24.20
N GLN A 122 2.38 28.53 25.40
CA GLN A 122 1.33 28.02 26.28
C GLN A 122 -0.07 28.12 25.65
N VAL A 123 -0.38 29.23 24.98
CA VAL A 123 -1.68 29.41 24.30
C VAL A 123 -1.82 28.46 23.12
N ILE A 124 -0.76 28.27 22.32
CA ILE A 124 -0.75 27.30 21.21
C ILE A 124 -1.08 25.89 21.73
N CYS A 125 -0.41 25.45 22.80
CA CYS A 125 -0.65 24.14 23.39
C CYS A 125 -2.07 24.01 23.94
N GLN A 126 -2.56 25.06 24.62
CA GLN A 126 -3.90 25.07 25.16
C GLN A 126 -4.96 24.91 24.06
N VAL A 127 -4.79 25.61 22.93
CA VAL A 127 -5.71 25.52 21.79
C VAL A 127 -5.66 24.14 21.14
N SER A 128 -4.46 23.59 20.90
CA SER A 128 -4.33 22.23 20.34
C SER A 128 -5.04 21.18 21.20
N ARG A 129 -4.76 21.19 22.51
CA ARG A 129 -5.40 20.27 23.47
C ARG A 129 -6.91 20.48 23.64
N GLN A 130 -7.43 21.67 23.31
CA GLN A 130 -8.87 21.95 23.32
C GLN A 130 -9.57 21.46 22.05
N ILE A 131 -8.87 21.45 20.91
CA ILE A 131 -9.39 21.00 19.63
C ILE A 131 -9.26 19.48 19.49
N ASN A 132 -8.18 18.88 20.00
CA ASN A 132 -7.85 17.45 19.96
C ASN A 132 -7.87 16.84 18.54
N ASP A 133 -7.68 17.66 17.51
CA ASP A 133 -7.76 17.24 16.10
C ASP A 133 -6.93 18.19 15.20
N PRO A 134 -5.80 17.73 14.63
CA PRO A 134 -4.93 18.59 13.83
C PRO A 134 -5.54 18.99 12.49
N THR A 135 -6.50 18.22 11.95
CA THR A 135 -7.16 18.53 10.66
C THR A 135 -7.95 19.83 10.72
N ARG A 136 -8.31 20.25 11.95
CA ARG A 136 -9.05 21.47 12.24
C ARG A 136 -8.16 22.70 12.46
N MET A 137 -6.84 22.52 12.42
CA MET A 137 -5.84 23.54 12.73
C MET A 137 -4.84 23.77 11.58
N ARG A 138 -5.15 23.33 10.37
CA ARG A 138 -4.23 23.35 9.23
C ARG A 138 -3.85 24.77 8.81
N VAL A 139 -2.58 24.96 8.46
CA VAL A 139 -2.09 26.18 7.78
C VAL A 139 -1.71 25.90 6.31
N SER A 140 -1.46 24.63 5.97
CA SER A 140 -1.20 24.16 4.61
C SER A 140 -1.72 22.73 4.44
N GLY A 141 -1.42 22.08 3.31
CA GLY A 141 -1.74 20.67 3.10
C GLY A 141 -0.95 19.70 3.99
N SER A 142 0.11 20.16 4.67
CA SER A 142 1.01 19.30 5.48
C SER A 142 1.42 19.90 6.83
N GLU A 143 1.10 21.17 7.12
CA GLU A 143 1.49 21.87 8.35
C GLU A 143 0.26 22.29 9.18
N VAL A 144 0.43 22.25 10.51
CA VAL A 144 -0.56 22.64 11.52
C VAL A 144 -0.12 23.91 12.23
N ALA A 145 -1.04 24.85 12.44
CA ALA A 145 -0.80 26.11 13.13
C ALA A 145 -0.14 25.86 14.50
N GLY A 146 1.04 26.46 14.72
CA GLY A 146 1.78 26.38 15.97
C GLY A 146 2.79 25.23 16.08
N GLY A 147 2.77 24.24 15.18
CA GLY A 147 3.73 23.11 15.21
C GLY A 147 5.18 23.57 15.03
N MET A 148 5.48 24.21 13.89
CA MET A 148 6.81 24.78 13.61
C MET A 148 7.22 25.88 14.61
N PRO A 149 6.33 26.82 15.01
CA PRO A 149 6.58 27.73 16.13
C PRO A 149 7.12 27.06 17.40
N LEU A 150 6.45 26.00 17.87
CA LEU A 150 6.84 25.30 19.10
C LEU A 150 8.17 24.54 18.95
N PHE A 151 8.41 23.96 17.77
CA PHE A 151 9.68 23.34 17.45
C PHE A 151 10.85 24.33 17.55
N MET A 152 10.72 25.51 16.93
CA MET A 152 11.75 26.55 16.99
C MET A 152 11.98 27.09 18.41
N ILE A 153 10.90 27.29 19.18
CA ILE A 153 11.00 27.73 20.58
C ILE A 153 11.73 26.67 21.41
N GLY A 154 11.45 25.38 21.20
CA GLY A 154 12.13 24.26 21.86
C GLY A 154 13.62 24.19 21.54
N LEU A 155 14.02 24.47 20.30
CA LEU A 155 15.43 24.53 19.91
C LEU A 155 16.17 25.71 20.55
N CYS A 156 15.56 26.89 20.56
CA CYS A 156 16.17 28.10 21.13
C CYS A 156 16.21 28.08 22.66
N TYR A 157 15.18 27.49 23.28
CA TYR A 157 15.00 27.44 24.73
C TYR A 157 14.57 26.03 25.16
N PRO A 158 15.52 25.08 25.30
CA PRO A 158 15.24 23.68 25.60
C PRO A 158 14.33 23.45 26.83
N GLN A 159 14.37 24.34 27.82
CA GLN A 159 13.47 24.28 28.99
C GLN A 159 11.97 24.41 28.64
N TYR A 160 11.63 24.95 27.47
CA TYR A 160 10.27 25.09 26.96
C TYR A 160 9.90 24.03 25.91
N ALA A 161 10.84 23.16 25.52
CA ALA A 161 10.62 22.11 24.51
C ALA A 161 9.42 21.20 24.82
N TYR A 162 9.11 20.99 26.11
CA TYR A 162 7.98 20.16 26.53
C TYR A 162 6.62 20.66 26.03
N LEU A 163 6.52 21.94 25.64
CA LEU A 163 5.33 22.51 25.03
C LEU A 163 5.10 21.93 23.63
N LEU A 164 6.15 21.61 22.86
CA LEU A 164 6.00 20.85 21.61
C LEU A 164 5.38 19.47 21.87
N GLY A 165 5.88 18.75 22.89
CA GLY A 165 5.27 17.47 23.30
C GLY A 165 3.80 17.63 23.68
N SER A 166 3.47 18.67 24.46
CA SER A 166 2.09 18.94 24.91
C SER A 166 1.13 19.32 23.78
N PHE A 167 1.65 19.80 22.66
CA PHE A 167 0.90 20.21 21.48
C PHE A 167 0.51 19.05 20.58
N ILE A 168 1.32 17.98 20.52
CA ILE A 168 0.99 16.79 19.75
C ILE A 168 -0.09 16.00 20.51
N VAL A 169 -1.33 16.09 20.00
CA VAL A 169 -2.52 15.46 20.57
C VAL A 169 -2.59 13.97 20.21
N PRO A 170 -3.27 13.12 21.01
CA PRO A 170 -3.41 11.68 20.74
C PRO A 170 -3.94 11.38 19.34
N TYR A 171 -5.07 11.98 18.97
CA TYR A 171 -5.65 11.86 17.64
C TYR A 171 -4.88 12.75 16.66
N TRP A 172 -3.98 12.16 15.88
CA TRP A 172 -3.22 12.87 14.86
C TRP A 172 -3.40 12.23 13.49
N ASP A 173 -3.74 13.04 12.48
CA ASP A 173 -3.87 12.61 11.09
C ASP A 173 -2.48 12.30 10.52
N SER A 174 -2.03 11.07 10.72
CA SER A 174 -0.73 10.58 10.25
C SER A 174 -0.73 10.24 8.76
N GLU A 175 -1.89 10.22 8.09
CA GLU A 175 -2.01 9.95 6.66
C GLU A 175 -1.75 11.21 5.83
N HIS A 176 -2.33 12.33 6.22
CA HIS A 176 -2.25 13.59 5.48
C HIS A 176 -1.42 14.67 6.19
N LEU A 177 -1.23 14.59 7.51
CA LEU A 177 -0.46 15.55 8.34
C LEU A 177 0.70 14.87 9.11
N SER A 178 1.25 13.78 8.55
CA SER A 178 2.34 12.95 9.11
C SER A 178 3.53 13.75 9.64
N CYS A 179 3.88 14.85 8.96
CA CYS A 179 5.05 15.65 9.22
C CYS A 179 5.05 16.29 10.64
N GLY A 180 3.88 16.45 11.27
CA GLY A 180 3.77 17.00 12.63
C GLY A 180 4.27 16.05 13.72
N GLU A 181 4.01 14.75 13.60
CA GLU A 181 4.45 13.74 14.59
C GLU A 181 5.96 13.53 14.60
N GLU A 182 6.64 13.92 13.52
CA GLU A 182 8.08 13.83 13.35
C GLU A 182 8.85 14.93 14.12
N LEU A 183 8.21 16.08 14.37
CA LEU A 183 8.87 17.26 14.96
C LEU A 183 9.55 16.98 16.31
N PRO A 184 8.98 16.19 17.25
CA PRO A 184 9.67 15.85 18.47
C PRO A 184 10.91 14.99 18.27
N ALA A 185 10.90 14.05 17.32
CA ALA A 185 12.07 13.23 17.00
C ALA A 185 13.18 14.05 16.34
N LEU A 186 12.81 14.95 15.43
CA LEU A 186 13.74 15.92 14.88
C LEU A 186 14.32 16.83 15.98
N LEU A 187 13.51 17.25 16.96
CA LEU A 187 14.01 18.07 18.07
C LEU A 187 15.08 17.32 18.89
N VAL A 188 14.85 16.03 19.16
CA VAL A 188 15.81 15.18 19.88
C VAL A 188 17.07 14.94 19.04
N SER A 189 17.00 14.86 17.72
CA SER A 189 18.20 14.70 16.90
C SER A 189 19.14 15.92 16.98
N TYR A 190 18.60 17.14 17.15
CA TYR A 190 19.40 18.35 17.39
C TYR A 190 19.88 18.51 18.84
N LEU A 191 19.06 18.16 19.83
CA LEU A 191 19.35 18.41 21.26
C LEU A 191 20.00 17.22 21.99
N GLY A 192 19.88 16.03 21.44
CA GLY A 192 20.26 14.77 22.09
C GLY A 192 19.44 14.44 23.34
N TYR A 193 19.90 13.45 24.09
CA TYR A 193 19.30 13.09 25.38
C TYR A 193 19.65 14.12 26.48
N SER A 194 18.63 14.67 27.11
CA SER A 194 18.70 15.58 28.26
C SER A 194 17.46 15.44 29.14
N ARG A 195 17.46 16.07 30.33
CA ARG A 195 16.25 16.11 31.18
C ARG A 195 15.13 16.92 30.54
N GLU A 196 15.49 17.88 29.71
CA GLU A 196 14.59 18.71 28.93
C GLU A 196 13.91 17.89 27.82
N THR A 197 14.67 17.08 27.05
CA THR A 197 14.10 16.19 26.02
C THR A 197 13.35 15.00 26.62
N LEU A 198 13.76 14.47 27.77
CA LEU A 198 12.96 13.50 28.54
C LEU A 198 11.63 14.12 29.00
N LYS A 199 11.63 15.41 29.36
CA LYS A 199 10.39 16.12 29.70
C LYS A 199 9.47 16.25 28.48
N VAL A 200 9.99 16.42 27.27
CA VAL A 200 9.18 16.39 26.03
C VAL A 200 8.42 15.07 25.92
N PHE A 201 9.13 13.95 26.07
CA PHE A 201 8.54 12.61 26.06
C PHE A 201 7.43 12.47 27.10
N CYS A 202 7.65 12.94 28.33
CA CYS A 202 6.65 12.86 29.41
C CYS A 202 5.39 13.70 29.15
N TYR A 203 5.49 14.80 28.41
CA TYR A 203 4.39 15.73 28.15
C TYR A 203 3.64 15.45 26.84
N CYS A 204 4.14 14.52 26.03
CA CYS A 204 3.52 14.09 24.78
C CYS A 204 2.50 12.98 25.05
N ASP A 205 1.25 13.19 24.68
CA ASP A 205 0.16 12.20 24.87
C ASP A 205 0.04 11.24 23.69
N ASN A 206 0.48 11.65 22.51
CA ASN A 206 0.55 10.83 21.30
C ASN A 206 1.65 9.75 21.40
N PRO A 207 1.32 8.45 21.26
CA PRO A 207 2.27 7.35 21.37
C PRO A 207 3.23 7.27 20.17
N HIS A 208 2.78 7.59 18.97
CA HIS A 208 3.60 7.51 17.75
C HIS A 208 4.75 8.51 17.78
N ALA A 209 4.47 9.76 18.15
CA ALA A 209 5.48 10.78 18.35
C ALA A 209 6.49 10.38 19.43
N ARG A 210 6.03 9.79 20.56
CA ARG A 210 6.92 9.29 21.62
C ARG A 210 7.84 8.16 21.13
N ALA A 211 7.32 7.20 20.38
CA ALA A 211 8.08 6.05 19.87
C ALA A 211 9.22 6.47 18.93
N ARG A 212 9.09 7.60 18.23
CA ARG A 212 10.11 8.15 17.33
C ARG A 212 11.19 8.95 18.05
N MET A 213 10.88 9.63 19.17
CA MET A 213 11.79 10.57 19.85
C MET A 213 13.17 9.98 20.20
N PHE A 214 13.20 8.71 20.61
CA PHE A 214 14.40 8.02 21.09
C PHE A 214 14.63 6.69 20.34
N SER A 215 14.26 6.66 19.05
CA SER A 215 14.52 5.54 18.15
C SER A 215 15.89 5.71 17.44
N PRO A 216 16.73 4.65 17.39
CA PRO A 216 17.94 4.65 16.57
C PRO A 216 17.67 4.92 15.08
N ASP A 217 16.55 4.43 14.55
CA ASP A 217 16.19 4.56 13.14
C ASP A 217 15.79 5.98 12.79
N SER A 218 14.90 6.58 13.59
CA SER A 218 14.53 7.99 13.43
C SER A 218 15.76 8.89 13.61
N PHE A 219 16.61 8.61 14.60
CA PHE A 219 17.86 9.35 14.76
C PHE A 219 18.73 9.25 13.51
N THR A 220 18.93 8.04 12.97
CA THR A 220 19.74 7.80 11.77
C THR A 220 19.17 8.51 10.53
N GLN A 221 17.85 8.42 10.31
CA GLN A 221 17.14 9.04 9.19
C GLN A 221 17.32 10.57 9.16
N TYR A 222 17.16 11.22 10.31
CA TYR A 222 17.29 12.68 10.41
C TYR A 222 18.76 13.13 10.50
N TYR A 223 19.64 12.30 11.06
CA TYR A 223 21.04 12.67 11.32
C TYR A 223 21.98 12.42 10.13
N GLN A 224 21.81 11.32 9.37
CA GLN A 224 22.63 11.04 8.18
C GLN A 224 22.45 12.08 7.06
N ARG A 225 21.34 12.82 7.06
CA ARG A 225 21.06 13.89 6.09
C ARG A 225 21.59 15.27 6.51
N VAL A 226 22.13 15.42 7.73
CA VAL A 226 22.79 16.64 8.24
C VAL A 226 24.31 16.47 8.16
N GLU A 227 24.84 16.35 6.93
CA GLU A 227 26.23 15.95 6.60
C GLU A 227 27.36 16.92 7.03
N HIS A 228 27.07 18.00 7.78
CA HIS A 228 28.02 19.13 7.90
C HIS A 228 28.63 19.40 9.27
N GLN A 229 28.38 18.58 10.31
CA GLN A 229 28.95 18.83 11.63
C GLN A 229 29.45 17.55 12.33
N ARG A 230 30.38 16.81 11.70
CA ARG A 230 31.11 15.74 12.39
C ARG A 230 32.11 16.31 13.41
N THR A 231 31.94 16.01 14.70
CA THR A 231 32.91 16.30 15.77
C THR A 231 33.06 15.11 16.73
N GLU A 232 34.22 15.01 17.39
CA GLU A 232 34.61 13.92 18.32
C GLU A 232 33.64 13.65 19.50
N HIS A 233 32.61 14.48 19.69
CA HIS A 233 31.52 14.24 20.65
C HIS A 233 30.50 13.16 20.22
N GLN A 234 30.60 12.63 19.00
CA GLN A 234 29.58 11.79 18.36
C GLN A 234 29.63 10.29 18.70
N ASP A 235 30.81 9.72 18.97
CA ASP A 235 30.92 8.30 19.36
C ASP A 235 30.29 8.00 20.73
N GLN A 236 30.00 9.04 21.53
CA GLN A 236 29.31 8.94 22.82
C GLN A 236 27.78 9.12 22.70
N LEU A 237 27.28 9.71 21.61
CA LEU A 237 25.85 9.95 21.36
C LEU A 237 25.15 8.70 20.80
N GLU A 238 25.80 7.97 19.88
CA GLU A 238 25.25 6.72 19.31
C GLU A 238 25.04 5.61 20.34
N GLN A 239 25.80 5.60 21.44
CA GLN A 239 25.71 4.57 22.49
C GLN A 239 24.49 4.73 23.43
N HIS A 240 23.74 5.85 23.36
CA HIS A 240 22.71 6.20 24.33
C HIS A 240 21.44 6.87 23.74
N ILE A 241 20.96 6.42 22.56
CA ILE A 241 19.71 6.98 21.99
C ILE A 241 18.46 6.30 22.56
N SER A 242 18.49 4.99 22.82
CA SER A 242 17.35 4.25 23.40
C SER A 242 17.12 4.58 24.88
N LEU A 243 15.91 5.04 25.24
CA LEU A 243 15.52 5.27 26.63
C LEU A 243 15.67 4.01 27.49
N LEU A 244 15.34 2.83 26.96
CA LEU A 244 15.49 1.57 27.68
C LEU A 244 16.95 1.33 28.09
N ASN A 245 17.88 1.51 27.15
CA ASN A 245 19.31 1.35 27.41
C ASN A 245 19.81 2.39 28.42
N ILE A 246 19.34 3.63 28.31
CA ILE A 246 19.67 4.69 29.27
C ILE A 246 19.18 4.33 30.67
N PHE A 247 17.94 3.88 30.82
CA PHE A 247 17.37 3.56 32.12
C PHE A 247 18.04 2.33 32.76
N ARG A 248 18.42 1.33 31.96
CA ARG A 248 19.17 0.16 32.44
C ARG A 248 20.60 0.52 32.86
N ALA A 249 21.27 1.41 32.14
CA ALA A 249 22.61 1.88 32.49
C ALA A 249 22.63 2.89 33.65
N ARG A 250 21.56 3.70 33.78
CA ARG A 250 21.41 4.80 34.74
C ARG A 250 20.02 4.76 35.40
N PRO A 251 19.80 3.92 36.42
CA PRO A 251 18.50 3.78 37.09
C PRO A 251 17.93 5.08 37.69
N GLU A 252 18.79 6.05 38.03
CA GLU A 252 18.39 7.40 38.47
C GLU A 252 17.65 8.20 37.39
N GLU A 253 17.88 7.89 36.11
CA GLU A 253 17.15 8.49 35.00
C GLU A 253 15.70 8.00 34.98
N PHE A 254 15.46 6.71 35.24
CA PHE A 254 14.13 6.13 35.38
C PHE A 254 13.37 6.69 36.60
N ALA A 255 14.06 6.88 37.73
CA ALA A 255 13.45 7.51 38.91
C ALA A 255 12.92 8.93 38.62
N ALA A 256 13.65 9.67 37.78
CA ALA A 256 13.23 11.01 37.40
C ALA A 256 12.24 11.03 36.22
N LEU A 257 12.18 10.01 35.35
CA LEU A 257 11.00 9.79 34.49
C LEU A 257 9.73 9.68 35.34
N LYS A 258 9.72 8.83 36.36
CA LYS A 258 8.56 8.66 37.27
C LYS A 258 8.15 9.98 37.93
N THR A 259 9.14 10.73 38.43
CA THR A 259 8.91 12.05 39.06
C THR A 259 8.35 13.06 38.05
N MET A 260 8.85 13.06 36.81
CA MET A 260 8.36 13.93 35.74
C MET A 260 6.94 13.58 35.30
N LEU A 261 6.61 12.30 35.19
CA LEU A 261 5.24 11.84 34.89
C LEU A 261 4.27 12.25 36.00
N ALA A 262 4.61 12.01 37.27
CA ALA A 262 3.79 12.45 38.41
C ALA A 262 3.53 13.96 38.38
N ARG A 263 4.57 14.75 38.11
CA ARG A 263 4.45 16.20 37.96
C ARG A 263 3.62 16.59 36.73
N ARG A 264 3.81 15.92 35.60
CA ARG A 264 3.05 16.15 34.35
C ARG A 264 1.55 15.96 34.59
N PHE A 265 1.14 14.84 35.20
CA PHE A 265 -0.27 14.56 35.47
C PHE A 265 -0.90 15.50 36.51
N ALA A 266 -0.09 16.11 37.39
CA ALA A 266 -0.53 17.19 38.26
C ALA A 266 -0.72 18.52 37.53
N GLU A 267 0.07 18.80 36.49
CA GLU A 267 -0.01 20.04 35.71
C GLU A 267 -1.09 19.98 34.62
N GLN A 268 -1.25 18.83 33.96
CA GLN A 268 -2.26 18.60 32.92
C GLN A 268 -2.75 17.14 32.96
N PRO A 269 -4.04 16.85 32.74
CA PRO A 269 -4.53 15.46 32.65
C PRO A 269 -4.03 14.77 31.37
N TYR A 270 -4.11 13.45 31.31
CA TYR A 270 -3.98 12.74 30.03
C TYR A 270 -5.13 13.17 29.10
N LEU A 271 -4.81 13.48 27.84
CA LEU A 271 -5.82 13.70 26.81
C LEU A 271 -6.12 12.33 26.19
N GLN A 272 -7.39 11.92 26.20
CA GLN A 272 -7.82 10.69 25.55
C GLN A 272 -8.01 10.95 24.05
N ASP A 273 -7.96 9.89 23.26
CA ASP A 273 -8.45 9.95 21.88
C ASP A 273 -9.97 10.20 21.89
N ASP A 274 -10.45 10.97 20.92
CA ASP A 274 -11.90 11.19 20.74
C ASP A 274 -12.59 9.91 20.20
N ASP A 275 -11.82 9.02 19.57
CA ASP A 275 -12.25 7.69 19.15
C ASP A 275 -12.15 6.68 20.30
N PRO A 276 -13.28 6.07 20.73
CA PRO A 276 -13.30 5.09 21.81
C PRO A 276 -12.42 3.86 21.58
N ARG A 277 -12.09 3.51 20.32
CA ARG A 277 -11.22 2.37 19.98
C ARG A 277 -9.80 2.54 20.52
N TYR A 278 -9.34 3.79 20.58
CA TYR A 278 -8.00 4.14 21.06
C TYR A 278 -8.02 4.66 22.51
N TYR A 279 -9.15 4.47 23.21
CA TYR A 279 -9.25 4.81 24.63
C TYR A 279 -8.28 3.95 25.45
N LEU A 280 -7.50 4.60 26.31
CA LEU A 280 -6.54 3.91 27.18
C LEU A 280 -7.00 3.95 28.63
N ASP A 281 -7.37 2.78 29.17
CA ASP A 281 -7.68 2.59 30.59
C ASP A 281 -6.49 2.91 31.50
N ASN A 282 -5.28 2.59 31.03
CA ASN A 282 -4.03 2.88 31.72
C ASN A 282 -3.04 3.59 30.78
N PRO A 283 -3.11 4.93 30.66
CA PRO A 283 -2.22 5.67 29.76
C PRO A 283 -0.73 5.42 30.01
N LEU A 284 -0.34 5.09 31.26
CA LEU A 284 1.05 4.81 31.62
C LEU A 284 1.61 3.54 30.96
N GLU A 285 0.77 2.58 30.60
CA GLU A 285 1.20 1.41 29.81
C GLU A 285 1.70 1.85 28.44
N SER A 286 0.98 2.76 27.77
CA SER A 286 1.43 3.33 26.49
C SER A 286 2.76 4.08 26.61
N PHE A 287 3.01 4.80 27.70
CA PHE A 287 4.32 5.42 27.94
C PHE A 287 5.43 4.37 28.04
N LEU A 288 5.25 3.31 28.84
CA LEU A 288 6.27 2.27 29.00
C LEU A 288 6.43 1.39 27.76
N LEU A 289 5.35 1.15 27.01
CA LEU A 289 5.38 0.45 25.73
C LEU A 289 6.28 1.19 24.74
N THR A 290 6.13 2.51 24.60
CA THR A 290 6.99 3.32 23.71
C THR A 290 8.46 3.41 24.16
N VAL A 291 8.77 3.05 25.42
CA VAL A 291 10.16 2.88 25.90
C VAL A 291 10.72 1.50 25.51
N LEU A 292 9.90 0.46 25.62
CA LEU A 292 10.29 -0.92 25.30
C LEU A 292 10.40 -1.17 23.79
N TYR A 293 9.52 -0.54 23.02
CA TYR A 293 9.37 -0.74 21.58
C TYR A 293 9.36 0.61 20.86
N PRO A 294 10.53 1.27 20.71
CA PRO A 294 10.66 2.44 19.85
C PRO A 294 10.45 2.06 18.38
N HIS A 295 10.14 3.04 17.53
CA HIS A 295 9.86 2.83 16.10
C HIS A 295 11.02 2.13 15.36
N GLN A 296 10.70 1.14 14.53
CA GLN A 296 11.62 0.42 13.63
C GLN A 296 11.13 0.52 12.17
N ASN A 297 12.04 0.72 11.22
CA ASN A 297 11.77 1.23 9.86
C ASN A 297 10.93 0.38 8.88
N ASP A 298 10.32 -0.74 9.27
CA ASP A 298 9.63 -1.65 8.32
C ASP A 298 8.33 -2.31 8.83
N HIS A 299 7.79 -1.89 9.97
CA HIS A 299 6.54 -2.45 10.50
C HIS A 299 5.55 -1.37 10.93
N ASP A 300 4.26 -1.67 10.77
CA ASP A 300 3.14 -0.85 11.21
C ASP A 300 3.25 -0.39 12.67
N TYR A 301 2.49 0.65 12.98
CA TYR A 301 2.66 1.48 14.16
C TYR A 301 2.32 0.73 15.46
N LEU A 302 3.33 0.48 16.31
CA LEU A 302 3.24 -0.37 17.52
C LEU A 302 2.96 -1.84 17.15
N PRO A 303 3.34 -2.83 17.98
CA PRO A 303 3.03 -4.23 17.67
C PRO A 303 1.51 -4.42 17.66
N GLU A 304 0.87 -4.35 16.49
CA GLU A 304 -0.58 -4.53 16.33
C GLU A 304 -1.01 -5.91 16.84
N GLU A 305 -0.12 -6.90 16.75
CA GLU A 305 -0.49 -8.28 17.05
C GLU A 305 -0.42 -8.64 18.54
N GLN A 306 0.45 -8.03 19.38
CA GLN A 306 0.66 -8.49 20.78
C GLN A 306 1.22 -7.44 21.79
N PRO A 307 0.61 -6.25 21.98
CA PRO A 307 1.14 -5.21 22.90
C PRO A 307 1.20 -5.67 24.37
N GLU A 308 0.29 -6.57 24.74
CA GLU A 308 0.23 -7.20 26.05
C GLU A 308 1.49 -7.99 26.41
N GLN A 309 2.03 -8.74 25.45
CA GLN A 309 3.23 -9.56 25.69
C GLN A 309 4.46 -8.68 25.85
N THR A 310 4.55 -7.58 25.10
CA THR A 310 5.62 -6.60 25.25
C THR A 310 5.61 -5.96 26.64
N LEU A 311 4.43 -5.61 27.17
CA LEU A 311 4.29 -5.03 28.51
C LEU A 311 4.67 -5.99 29.64
N ASP A 312 4.65 -7.30 29.39
CA ASP A 312 5.07 -8.32 30.35
C ASP A 312 6.60 -8.51 30.38
N ALA A 313 7.34 -7.84 29.48
CA ALA A 313 8.80 -7.81 29.50
C ALA A 313 9.34 -7.00 30.68
N ILE A 314 10.50 -7.42 31.20
CA ILE A 314 11.18 -6.74 32.31
C ILE A 314 11.79 -5.42 31.79
N LEU A 315 11.29 -4.30 32.29
CA LEU A 315 11.80 -2.98 31.96
C LEU A 315 13.15 -2.73 32.67
N ILE A 316 13.11 -2.71 34.01
CA ILE A 316 14.26 -2.50 34.90
C ILE A 316 14.38 -3.68 35.88
N ASP A 317 13.45 -3.78 36.82
CA ASP A 317 13.42 -4.76 37.91
C ASP A 317 12.09 -5.53 38.00
N ALA A 318 11.05 -5.03 37.32
CA ALA A 318 9.74 -5.65 37.22
C ALA A 318 9.18 -5.53 35.78
N PRO A 319 8.15 -6.31 35.42
CA PRO A 319 7.41 -6.15 34.17
C PRO A 319 6.88 -4.73 34.01
N ALA A 320 6.88 -4.20 32.78
CA ALA A 320 6.39 -2.85 32.51
C ALA A 320 4.91 -2.69 32.90
N ARG A 321 4.07 -3.70 32.69
CA ARG A 321 2.65 -3.69 33.11
C ARG A 321 2.49 -3.43 34.61
N GLU A 322 3.27 -4.14 35.44
CA GLU A 322 3.25 -3.97 36.90
C GLU A 322 3.76 -2.59 37.32
N LEU A 323 4.82 -2.10 36.67
CA LEU A 323 5.37 -0.77 36.93
C LEU A 323 4.39 0.34 36.54
N ALA A 324 3.70 0.22 35.41
CA ALA A 324 2.66 1.17 34.98
C ALA A 324 1.50 1.19 35.98
N ALA A 325 1.00 0.03 36.39
CA ALA A 325 -0.09 -0.07 37.37
C ALA A 325 0.31 0.53 38.73
N ALA A 326 1.52 0.25 39.21
CA ALA A 326 2.04 0.81 40.46
C ALA A 326 2.18 2.33 40.38
N LEU A 327 2.72 2.84 39.26
CA LEU A 327 2.88 4.28 39.02
C LEU A 327 1.51 4.98 38.88
N LYS A 328 0.53 4.34 38.22
CA LYS A 328 -0.85 4.83 38.13
C LYS A 328 -1.44 5.02 39.53
N ALA A 329 -1.37 3.97 40.35
CA ALA A 329 -1.88 4.01 41.72
C ALA A 329 -1.19 5.09 42.57
N GLU A 330 0.14 5.23 42.48
CA GLU A 330 0.91 6.26 43.19
C GLU A 330 0.47 7.68 42.79
N ILE A 331 0.36 7.92 41.48
CA ILE A 331 0.00 9.24 40.95
C ILE A 331 -1.47 9.57 41.26
N GLU A 332 -2.42 8.65 41.01
CA GLU A 332 -3.84 8.86 41.31
C GLU A 332 -4.09 9.06 42.80
N GLN A 333 -3.35 8.34 43.67
CA GLN A 333 -3.40 8.57 45.11
C GLN A 333 -2.94 9.97 45.48
N SER A 334 -1.91 10.50 44.80
CA SER A 334 -1.41 11.87 45.04
C SER A 334 -2.34 12.96 44.50
N LEU A 335 -3.02 12.70 43.37
CA LEU A 335 -3.93 13.65 42.71
C LEU A 335 -5.33 13.66 43.34
N ALA A 336 -5.73 12.58 44.02
CA ALA A 336 -7.08 12.36 44.53
C ALA A 336 -8.17 12.34 43.43
N HIS A 337 -7.77 12.12 42.18
CA HIS A 337 -8.62 11.90 41.02
C HIS A 337 -7.85 11.04 39.99
N PRO A 338 -8.56 10.40 39.04
CA PRO A 338 -7.93 9.66 37.95
C PRO A 338 -6.98 10.54 37.11
N ILE A 339 -5.99 9.90 36.47
CA ILE A 339 -4.99 10.57 35.63
C ILE A 339 -5.61 11.16 34.35
N ASP A 340 -6.72 10.60 33.90
CA ASP A 340 -7.55 11.10 32.82
C ASP A 340 -8.67 12.02 33.34
N ARG A 341 -9.14 12.94 32.49
CA ARG A 341 -10.40 13.62 32.78
C ARG A 341 -11.53 12.65 32.43
N ALA A 342 -12.34 12.30 33.42
CA ALA A 342 -13.59 11.56 33.23
C ALA A 342 -14.54 12.33 32.29
N GLY A 343 -14.37 12.17 30.99
CA GLY A 343 -15.52 11.96 30.13
C GLY A 343 -16.03 10.57 30.52
N SER A 344 -17.25 10.48 31.05
CA SER A 344 -17.93 9.19 30.95
C SER A 344 -17.78 8.76 29.49
N PRO A 345 -17.33 7.53 29.18
CA PRO A 345 -17.52 7.04 27.83
C PRO A 345 -18.99 7.29 27.55
N SER A 346 -19.29 8.19 26.62
CA SER A 346 -20.62 8.25 26.02
C SER A 346 -20.83 6.82 25.58
N GLY A 347 -21.73 6.11 26.28
CA GLY A 347 -21.65 4.65 26.41
C GLY A 347 -21.29 4.01 25.10
N ASP A 348 -20.18 3.27 25.10
CA ASP A 348 -19.72 2.37 24.04
C ASP A 348 -20.43 2.53 22.70
N ILE A 349 -20.02 3.57 21.98
CA ILE A 349 -20.53 3.85 20.65
C ILE A 349 -19.86 2.90 19.62
N TYR A 350 -18.71 2.29 19.97
CA TYR A 350 -17.89 1.46 19.08
C TYR A 350 -17.43 0.11 19.64
N HIS A 351 -17.96 -0.37 20.78
CA HIS A 351 -17.80 -1.79 21.21
C HIS A 351 -18.69 -2.75 20.38
N THR A 352 -18.77 -2.52 19.07
CA THR A 352 -19.45 -3.37 18.09
C THR A 352 -18.50 -3.97 17.06
N ASP A 353 -17.19 -4.00 17.31
CA ASP A 353 -16.29 -4.84 16.52
C ASP A 353 -16.56 -6.34 16.74
N HIS A 354 -17.42 -6.69 17.70
CA HIS A 354 -18.13 -7.97 17.69
C HIS A 354 -19.62 -7.68 17.55
N TYR A 355 -20.06 -7.53 16.30
CA TYR A 355 -21.47 -7.67 15.97
C TYR A 355 -22.03 -8.94 16.65
N ILE A 356 -22.92 -8.77 17.63
CA ILE A 356 -23.56 -9.92 18.27
C ILE A 356 -24.64 -10.40 17.31
N CYS A 357 -24.38 -11.53 16.64
CA CYS A 357 -25.33 -12.22 15.79
C CYS A 357 -26.71 -12.35 16.48
N GLY A 358 -27.74 -11.86 15.81
CA GLY A 358 -29.15 -11.79 16.22
C GLY A 358 -29.61 -10.41 16.72
N THR A 359 -28.71 -9.45 16.94
CA THR A 359 -29.08 -8.14 17.50
C THR A 359 -29.66 -7.17 16.46
N GLY A 360 -29.20 -7.22 15.21
CA GLY A 360 -29.71 -6.40 14.10
C GLY A 360 -31.21 -6.59 13.86
N ILE A 361 -31.66 -7.85 13.77
CA ILE A 361 -33.09 -8.19 13.66
C ILE A 361 -33.88 -7.62 14.85
N SER A 362 -33.34 -7.75 16.06
CA SER A 362 -34.01 -7.31 17.28
C SER A 362 -34.21 -5.79 17.32
N HIS A 363 -33.21 -5.02 16.88
CA HIS A 363 -33.23 -3.56 16.84
C HIS A 363 -34.25 -3.05 15.82
N TRP A 364 -34.23 -3.59 14.59
CA TRP A 364 -35.19 -3.24 13.55
C TRP A 364 -36.63 -3.64 13.90
N ARG A 365 -36.81 -4.82 14.52
CA ARG A 365 -38.14 -5.27 14.98
C ARG A 365 -38.71 -4.33 16.04
N ALA A 366 -37.90 -3.99 17.05
CA ALA A 366 -38.32 -3.10 18.12
C ALA A 366 -38.70 -1.71 17.59
N PHE A 367 -37.90 -1.18 16.66
CA PHE A 367 -38.20 0.10 16.00
C PHE A 367 -39.51 0.03 15.20
N ILE A 368 -39.64 -0.92 14.27
CA ILE A 368 -40.82 -1.00 13.38
C ILE A 368 -42.11 -1.25 14.18
N THR A 369 -42.08 -2.16 15.16
CA THR A 369 -43.26 -2.46 15.98
C THR A 369 -43.61 -1.35 16.97
N GLY A 370 -42.62 -0.54 17.38
CA GLY A 370 -42.79 0.53 18.35
C GLY A 370 -43.09 1.90 17.74
N ALA A 371 -42.59 2.18 16.52
CA ALA A 371 -42.69 3.49 15.88
C ALA A 371 -43.97 3.65 15.03
N PHE A 372 -44.47 2.57 14.44
CA PHE A 372 -45.64 2.61 13.54
C PHE A 372 -46.89 2.02 14.20
N GLU A 373 -48.06 2.65 14.02
CA GLU A 373 -49.34 2.12 14.53
C GLU A 373 -49.66 0.72 13.99
N GLN A 374 -49.28 0.45 12.74
CA GLN A 374 -49.41 -0.86 12.09
C GLN A 374 -48.12 -1.69 12.18
N GLY A 375 -47.18 -1.35 13.07
CA GLY A 375 -45.85 -1.94 13.14
C GLY A 375 -45.83 -3.47 13.25
N GLY A 376 -46.79 -4.07 13.97
CA GLY A 376 -46.93 -5.53 14.03
C GLY A 376 -47.31 -6.18 12.70
N GLN A 377 -48.12 -5.50 11.88
CA GLN A 377 -48.48 -5.97 10.54
C GLN A 377 -47.33 -5.76 9.54
N ILE A 378 -46.62 -4.63 9.65
CA ILE A 378 -45.42 -4.34 8.84
C ILE A 378 -44.34 -5.41 9.09
N TRP A 379 -44.07 -5.75 10.35
CA TRP A 379 -43.09 -6.79 10.66
C TRP A 379 -43.52 -8.17 10.17
N ALA A 380 -44.82 -8.52 10.29
CA ALA A 380 -45.34 -9.79 9.77
C ALA A 380 -45.23 -9.90 8.23
N TYR A 381 -45.33 -8.76 7.53
CA TYR A 381 -45.04 -8.66 6.10
C TYR A 381 -43.56 -8.91 5.81
N ILE A 382 -42.65 -8.24 6.52
CA ILE A 382 -41.20 -8.41 6.34
C ILE A 382 -40.78 -9.87 6.59
N GLU A 383 -41.22 -10.45 7.71
CA GLU A 383 -40.83 -11.78 8.16
C GLU A 383 -41.40 -12.89 7.26
N ASN A 384 -42.68 -12.81 6.89
CA ASN A 384 -43.41 -13.94 6.29
C ASN A 384 -44.24 -13.58 5.04
N GLY A 385 -44.24 -12.32 4.59
CA GLY A 385 -45.05 -11.87 3.44
C GLY A 385 -46.55 -11.77 3.73
N LEU A 386 -46.96 -11.84 5.00
CA LEU A 386 -48.36 -11.69 5.39
C LEU A 386 -48.80 -10.23 5.29
N TYR A 387 -50.05 -9.97 4.90
CA TYR A 387 -50.58 -8.61 4.70
C TYR A 387 -49.88 -7.81 3.57
N PRO A 388 -49.90 -8.29 2.32
CA PRO A 388 -49.17 -7.68 1.19
C PRO A 388 -49.59 -6.25 0.84
N ASP A 389 -50.75 -5.79 1.31
CA ASP A 389 -51.25 -4.43 1.09
C ASP A 389 -50.69 -3.42 2.11
N VAL A 390 -50.05 -3.87 3.19
CA VAL A 390 -49.53 -3.02 4.28
C VAL A 390 -48.43 -2.05 3.83
N PRO A 391 -47.46 -2.43 2.98
CA PRO A 391 -46.45 -1.49 2.47
C PRO A 391 -47.05 -0.27 1.75
N ALA A 392 -48.20 -0.44 1.08
CA ALA A 392 -48.90 0.67 0.42
C ALA A 392 -49.57 1.65 1.42
N CYS A 393 -49.75 1.21 2.67
CA CYS A 393 -50.32 2.00 3.76
C CYS A 393 -49.26 2.63 4.68
N VAL A 394 -47.97 2.35 4.44
CA VAL A 394 -46.85 2.97 5.18
C VAL A 394 -46.77 4.44 4.78
N THR A 395 -47.01 5.33 5.75
CA THR A 395 -46.87 6.77 5.56
C THR A 395 -45.42 7.18 5.64
N ALA A 396 -45.01 8.10 4.76
CA ALA A 396 -43.72 8.76 4.88
C ALA A 396 -43.58 9.43 6.24
N PHE A 397 -42.38 9.35 6.80
CA PHE A 397 -42.11 9.70 8.19
C PHE A 397 -40.65 10.19 8.30
N ASP A 398 -40.38 11.31 8.97
CA ASP A 398 -38.99 11.78 9.16
C ASP A 398 -38.42 11.13 10.41
N ILE A 399 -37.34 10.36 10.26
CA ILE A 399 -36.73 9.66 11.39
C ILE A 399 -36.35 10.61 12.53
N ARG A 400 -35.99 11.86 12.22
CA ARG A 400 -35.67 12.90 13.21
C ARG A 400 -36.86 13.22 14.13
N ASP A 401 -38.09 13.06 13.66
CA ASP A 401 -39.30 13.35 14.44
C ASP A 401 -39.61 12.30 15.53
N VAL A 402 -39.13 11.06 15.38
CA VAL A 402 -39.31 9.96 16.37
C VAL A 402 -38.13 9.88 17.34
N VAL A 403 -36.96 10.35 16.89
CA VAL A 403 -35.73 10.43 17.71
C VAL A 403 -35.92 11.27 18.97
N ASP A 404 -36.75 12.31 18.92
CA ASP A 404 -37.00 13.19 20.05
C ASP A 404 -38.08 12.69 21.03
N GLN A 405 -38.86 11.65 20.63
CA GLN A 405 -40.02 11.20 21.40
C GLN A 405 -39.83 9.84 22.09
N ARG A 406 -38.94 8.98 21.57
CA ARG A 406 -38.68 7.63 22.11
C ARG A 406 -37.23 7.20 21.89
N HIS A 407 -36.64 6.52 22.88
CA HIS A 407 -35.29 5.95 22.78
C HIS A 407 -35.34 4.53 22.20
N PHE A 408 -34.82 4.34 20.98
CA PHE A 408 -34.62 3.04 20.35
C PHE A 408 -33.13 2.86 20.00
N THR A 409 -32.57 1.67 20.22
CA THR A 409 -31.15 1.38 19.94
C THR A 409 -30.77 1.59 18.47
N LEU A 410 -31.69 1.31 17.53
CA LEU A 410 -31.48 1.57 16.09
C LEU A 410 -31.19 3.05 15.80
N LEU A 411 -31.75 3.97 16.59
CA LEU A 411 -31.55 5.41 16.39
C LEU A 411 -30.13 5.84 16.77
N ASP A 412 -29.45 5.11 17.65
CA ASP A 412 -28.07 5.38 17.99
C ASP A 412 -27.14 4.94 16.86
N SER A 413 -27.37 3.77 16.24
CA SER A 413 -26.69 3.36 15.00
C SER A 413 -26.91 4.36 13.86
N ILE A 414 -28.12 4.89 13.72
CA ILE A 414 -28.43 5.90 12.69
C ILE A 414 -27.71 7.23 12.95
N ARG A 415 -27.56 7.65 14.20
CA ARG A 415 -26.79 8.85 14.57
C ARG A 415 -25.29 8.68 14.35
N GLN A 416 -24.77 7.47 14.53
CA GLN A 416 -23.37 7.15 14.29
C GLN A 416 -23.04 7.16 12.79
N SER A 417 -23.95 6.65 11.96
CA SER A 417 -23.74 6.58 10.51
C SER A 417 -24.08 7.87 9.76
N LEU A 418 -24.85 8.80 10.36
CA LEU A 418 -25.26 10.04 9.69
C LEU A 418 -24.48 11.25 10.20
N GLY A 419 -23.63 11.82 9.36
CA GLY A 419 -23.05 13.14 9.57
C GLY A 419 -24.08 14.26 9.49
N PRO A 420 -23.71 15.50 9.89
CA PRO A 420 -24.63 16.64 9.96
C PRO A 420 -25.21 17.07 8.60
N TYR A 421 -24.59 16.65 7.49
CA TYR A 421 -25.01 16.94 6.13
C TYR A 421 -25.60 15.74 5.39
N ASP A 422 -25.61 14.57 6.01
CA ASP A 422 -26.01 13.33 5.36
C ASP A 422 -27.51 13.07 5.55
N SER A 423 -28.08 12.31 4.61
CA SER A 423 -29.47 11.87 4.66
C SER A 423 -29.51 10.39 5.03
N LEU A 424 -30.56 9.94 5.73
CA LEU A 424 -30.77 8.51 5.98
C LEU A 424 -30.72 7.69 4.68
N ASN A 425 -31.13 8.30 3.57
CA ASN A 425 -31.09 7.65 2.27
C ASN A 425 -29.66 7.45 1.76
N SER A 426 -28.75 8.41 1.94
CA SER A 426 -27.35 8.28 1.49
C SER A 426 -26.58 7.25 2.33
N GLU A 427 -26.87 7.17 3.63
CA GLU A 427 -26.15 6.28 4.57
C GLU A 427 -26.95 5.00 4.93
N ILE A 428 -27.85 4.56 4.04
CA ILE A 428 -28.73 3.43 4.36
C ILE A 428 -27.98 2.10 4.53
N VAL A 429 -26.83 1.93 3.85
CA VAL A 429 -26.03 0.68 3.92
C VAL A 429 -25.39 0.50 5.30
N PRO A 430 -24.61 1.48 5.82
CA PRO A 430 -24.11 1.41 7.20
C PRO A 430 -25.22 1.17 8.24
N VAL A 431 -26.37 1.80 8.06
CA VAL A 431 -27.53 1.66 8.96
C VAL A 431 -28.13 0.25 8.92
N LEU A 432 -28.03 -0.46 7.79
CA LEU A 432 -28.50 -1.82 7.63
C LEU A 432 -27.47 -2.89 8.06
N GLN A 433 -26.21 -2.52 8.30
CA GLN A 433 -25.10 -3.48 8.47
C GLN A 433 -25.40 -4.62 9.44
N GLY A 434 -25.83 -4.33 10.68
CA GLY A 434 -26.12 -5.42 11.63
C GLY A 434 -27.27 -6.35 11.19
N LEU A 435 -28.23 -5.85 10.42
CA LEU A 435 -29.29 -6.69 9.85
C LEU A 435 -28.80 -7.48 8.63
N LEU A 436 -27.88 -6.93 7.86
CA LEU A 436 -27.18 -7.64 6.78
C LEU A 436 -26.35 -8.79 7.36
N ASP A 437 -25.60 -8.56 8.42
CA ASP A 437 -24.80 -9.59 9.10
C ASP A 437 -25.70 -10.75 9.60
N ASP A 438 -26.88 -10.43 10.13
CA ASP A 438 -27.89 -11.41 10.58
C ASP A 438 -28.53 -12.23 9.45
N TRP A 439 -28.79 -11.60 8.31
CA TRP A 439 -29.55 -12.22 7.22
C TRP A 439 -28.69 -12.78 6.11
N SER A 440 -27.41 -12.40 6.04
CA SER A 440 -26.51 -12.74 4.93
C SER A 440 -25.15 -13.30 5.35
N GLY A 441 -24.84 -13.45 6.64
CA GLY A 441 -23.55 -13.94 7.10
C GLY A 441 -23.15 -15.34 6.62
N ASP A 442 -21.85 -15.55 6.43
CA ASP A 442 -21.25 -16.76 5.81
C ASP A 442 -21.51 -18.09 6.55
N VAL A 443 -21.97 -18.02 7.80
CA VAL A 443 -22.25 -19.18 8.65
C VAL A 443 -23.64 -19.80 8.35
N LEU A 444 -24.50 -19.10 7.58
CA LEU A 444 -25.85 -19.56 7.26
C LEU A 444 -25.88 -20.59 6.13
N ALA A 445 -26.82 -21.54 6.21
CA ALA A 445 -27.07 -22.48 5.10
C ALA A 445 -27.68 -21.73 3.90
N GLU A 446 -27.40 -22.21 2.67
CA GLU A 446 -27.84 -21.56 1.43
C GLU A 446 -29.36 -21.34 1.34
N GLU A 447 -30.16 -22.34 1.76
CA GLU A 447 -31.63 -22.23 1.82
C GLU A 447 -32.12 -21.17 2.82
N GLU A 448 -31.42 -21.00 3.94
CA GLU A 448 -31.74 -20.01 4.97
C GLU A 448 -31.37 -18.60 4.50
N ARG A 449 -30.22 -18.47 3.83
CA ARG A 449 -29.76 -17.23 3.19
C ARG A 449 -30.75 -16.77 2.12
N GLU A 450 -31.21 -17.65 1.23
CA GLU A 450 -32.19 -17.29 0.18
C GLU A 450 -33.51 -16.78 0.78
N GLN A 451 -34.02 -17.43 1.84
CA GLN A 451 -35.21 -16.97 2.55
C GLN A 451 -35.00 -15.62 3.25
N ASN A 452 -33.82 -15.39 3.80
CA ASN A 452 -33.49 -14.13 4.47
C ASN A 452 -33.30 -12.97 3.48
N LEU A 453 -32.75 -13.21 2.29
CA LEU A 453 -32.69 -12.21 1.21
C LEU A 453 -34.09 -11.76 0.79
N GLN A 454 -35.09 -12.65 0.77
CA GLN A 454 -36.49 -12.25 0.54
C GLN A 454 -37.06 -11.37 1.67
N LYS A 455 -36.64 -11.56 2.92
CA LYS A 455 -36.99 -10.67 4.04
C LYS A 455 -36.35 -9.30 3.86
N LEU A 456 -35.09 -9.25 3.44
CA LEU A 456 -34.36 -8.02 3.13
C LEU A 456 -35.07 -7.20 2.04
N LEU A 457 -35.46 -7.83 0.92
CA LEU A 457 -36.19 -7.15 -0.15
C LEU A 457 -37.54 -6.56 0.34
N ARG A 458 -38.28 -7.29 1.19
CA ARG A 458 -39.53 -6.79 1.79
C ARG A 458 -39.29 -5.65 2.78
N LEU A 459 -38.18 -5.67 3.52
CA LEU A 459 -37.77 -4.54 4.35
C LEU A 459 -37.44 -3.31 3.49
N LEU A 460 -36.71 -3.50 2.40
CA LEU A 460 -36.38 -2.43 1.45
C LEU A 460 -37.64 -1.85 0.78
N ASP A 461 -38.67 -2.64 0.48
CA ASP A 461 -39.96 -2.12 0.00
C ASP A 461 -40.61 -1.17 1.01
N VAL A 462 -40.54 -1.51 2.30
CA VAL A 462 -41.06 -0.68 3.40
C VAL A 462 -40.22 0.59 3.55
N ILE A 463 -38.89 0.49 3.53
CA ILE A 463 -37.98 1.65 3.62
C ILE A 463 -38.16 2.58 2.41
N HIS A 464 -38.30 2.04 1.20
CA HIS A 464 -38.52 2.82 -0.02
C HIS A 464 -39.81 3.65 0.07
N ARG A 465 -40.90 3.04 0.57
CA ARG A 465 -42.18 3.73 0.82
C ARG A 465 -42.08 4.76 1.94
N TRP A 466 -41.40 4.41 3.03
CA TRP A 466 -41.11 5.29 4.15
C TRP A 466 -40.32 6.53 3.69
N ASN A 467 -39.36 6.33 2.79
CA ASN A 467 -38.51 7.38 2.22
C ASN A 467 -39.12 8.04 0.96
N GLN A 468 -40.45 8.16 0.89
CA GLN A 468 -41.17 8.86 -0.19
C GLN A 468 -40.87 8.35 -1.61
N LEU A 469 -40.52 7.08 -1.78
CA LEU A 469 -40.13 6.48 -3.06
C LEU A 469 -38.92 7.17 -3.71
N GLN A 470 -38.04 7.76 -2.89
CA GLN A 470 -36.74 8.22 -3.35
C GLN A 470 -35.86 7.02 -3.73
N PRO A 471 -35.05 7.14 -4.80
CA PRO A 471 -34.16 6.08 -5.20
C PRO A 471 -33.14 5.77 -4.09
N PHE A 472 -32.83 4.48 -3.94
CA PHE A 472 -31.75 4.04 -3.06
C PHE A 472 -30.37 4.43 -3.60
N PRO A 473 -29.37 4.61 -2.71
CA PRO A 473 -28.01 4.87 -3.11
C PRO A 473 -27.43 3.65 -3.86
N VAL A 474 -26.43 3.93 -4.68
CA VAL A 474 -25.82 2.97 -5.60
C VAL A 474 -25.14 1.83 -4.85
N GLU A 475 -24.57 2.12 -3.69
CA GLU A 475 -23.93 1.19 -2.77
C GLU A 475 -24.89 0.06 -2.38
N LEU A 476 -26.13 0.39 -2.04
CA LEU A 476 -27.14 -0.61 -1.69
C LEU A 476 -27.50 -1.47 -2.91
N LYS A 477 -27.53 -0.89 -4.11
CA LYS A 477 -27.77 -1.65 -5.33
C LYS A 477 -26.67 -2.68 -5.56
N PHE A 478 -25.39 -2.28 -5.48
CA PHE A 478 -24.27 -3.21 -5.66
C PHE A 478 -24.37 -4.38 -4.68
N LEU A 479 -24.65 -4.10 -3.42
CA LEU A 479 -24.84 -5.13 -2.42
C LEU A 479 -25.98 -6.11 -2.77
N ILE A 480 -27.15 -5.59 -3.15
CA ILE A 480 -28.34 -6.41 -3.43
C ILE A 480 -28.23 -7.19 -4.74
N VAL A 481 -27.64 -6.59 -5.78
CA VAL A 481 -27.61 -7.14 -7.14
C VAL A 481 -26.35 -7.94 -7.41
N ASP A 482 -25.19 -7.44 -7.00
CA ASP A 482 -23.90 -8.05 -7.34
C ASP A 482 -23.42 -9.00 -6.25
N ASP A 483 -23.42 -8.55 -4.99
CA ASP A 483 -22.85 -9.32 -3.89
C ASP A 483 -23.80 -10.44 -3.44
N TYR A 484 -25.06 -10.11 -3.17
CA TYR A 484 -26.06 -11.08 -2.75
C TYR A 484 -26.84 -11.72 -3.90
N GLN A 485 -26.80 -11.14 -5.10
CA GLN A 485 -27.54 -11.62 -6.27
C GLN A 485 -29.04 -11.86 -5.99
N ALA A 486 -29.64 -11.05 -5.11
CA ALA A 486 -31.00 -11.26 -4.62
C ALA A 486 -32.05 -10.95 -5.70
N ILE A 487 -31.77 -9.96 -6.56
CA ILE A 487 -32.56 -9.60 -7.75
C ILE A 487 -31.64 -9.11 -8.86
N SER A 488 -32.16 -9.13 -10.10
CA SER A 488 -31.43 -8.59 -11.25
C SER A 488 -31.38 -7.05 -11.24
N GLU A 489 -30.37 -6.47 -11.89
CA GLU A 489 -30.25 -5.01 -12.05
C GLU A 489 -31.50 -4.34 -12.67
N PRO A 490 -32.10 -4.86 -13.77
CA PRO A 490 -33.32 -4.29 -14.32
C PRO A 490 -34.50 -4.35 -13.34
N GLU A 491 -34.58 -5.42 -12.55
CA GLU A 491 -35.62 -5.57 -11.53
C GLU A 491 -35.42 -4.58 -10.39
N PHE A 492 -34.18 -4.34 -9.94
CA PHE A 492 -33.87 -3.33 -8.92
C PHE A 492 -34.25 -1.92 -9.39
N LEU A 493 -33.86 -1.54 -10.61
CA LEU A 493 -34.18 -0.23 -11.19
C LEU A 493 -35.69 -0.04 -11.37
N LEU A 494 -36.40 -1.09 -11.81
CA LEU A 494 -37.86 -1.07 -11.94
C LEU A 494 -38.55 -0.94 -10.57
N ARG A 495 -38.01 -1.60 -9.54
CA ARG A 495 -38.59 -1.68 -8.20
C ARG A 495 -38.35 -0.42 -7.35
N TYR A 496 -37.20 0.23 -7.50
CA TYR A 496 -36.77 1.34 -6.64
C TYR A 496 -36.48 2.67 -7.37
N HIS A 497 -36.87 2.80 -8.64
CA HIS A 497 -36.82 4.06 -9.40
C HIS A 497 -35.45 4.79 -9.41
N GLY A 498 -34.33 4.05 -9.47
CA GLY A 498 -32.96 4.60 -9.45
C GLY A 498 -32.68 5.66 -10.52
N ASP A 499 -31.94 6.73 -10.17
CA ASP A 499 -31.41 7.70 -11.15
C ASP A 499 -30.28 7.05 -11.95
N TRP A 500 -30.64 6.48 -13.10
CA TRP A 500 -29.72 5.79 -13.97
C TRP A 500 -28.64 6.73 -14.54
N VAL A 501 -28.90 8.05 -14.66
CA VAL A 501 -27.94 9.02 -15.18
C VAL A 501 -26.82 9.23 -14.19
N HIS A 502 -27.16 9.48 -12.92
CA HIS A 502 -26.17 9.64 -11.85
C HIS A 502 -25.31 8.38 -11.69
N LEU A 503 -25.95 7.21 -11.72
CA LEU A 503 -25.27 5.91 -11.66
C LEU A 503 -24.33 5.70 -12.86
N PHE A 504 -24.80 5.98 -14.08
CA PHE A 504 -23.99 5.86 -15.29
C PHE A 504 -22.80 6.83 -15.25
N THR A 505 -23.01 8.08 -14.83
CA THR A 505 -21.94 9.07 -14.67
C THR A 505 -20.91 8.62 -13.64
N ARG A 506 -21.33 8.06 -12.49
CA ARG A 506 -20.41 7.52 -11.50
C ARG A 506 -19.59 6.36 -12.05
N LEU A 507 -20.24 5.37 -12.67
CA LEU A 507 -19.52 4.25 -13.28
C LEU A 507 -18.51 4.69 -14.35
N VAL A 508 -18.80 5.77 -15.09
CA VAL A 508 -17.86 6.38 -16.04
C VAL A 508 -16.72 7.11 -15.33
N LYS A 509 -16.97 7.75 -14.19
CA LYS A 509 -15.94 8.38 -13.35
C LYS A 509 -15.04 7.36 -12.67
N ASP A 510 -15.58 6.22 -12.24
CA ASP A 510 -14.79 5.11 -11.68
C ASP A 510 -13.78 4.56 -12.71
N ILE A 511 -14.12 4.59 -14.01
CA ILE A 511 -13.17 4.27 -15.10
C ILE A 511 -12.08 5.36 -15.23
N GLY A 512 -12.34 6.58 -14.76
CA GLY A 512 -11.43 7.72 -14.82
C GLY A 512 -10.57 7.96 -13.58
N ASP A 513 -10.83 7.28 -12.45
CA ASP A 513 -10.09 7.44 -11.19
C ASP A 513 -8.71 6.77 -11.21
N TYR A 514 -7.83 7.17 -10.27
CA TYR A 514 -6.48 6.63 -10.10
C TYR A 514 -6.54 5.12 -9.81
N ARG A 515 -6.18 4.27 -10.79
CA ARG A 515 -6.30 2.79 -10.92
C ARG A 515 -7.43 2.25 -11.84
N GLY A 516 -8.18 3.12 -12.52
CA GLY A 516 -9.33 2.77 -13.36
C GLY A 516 -8.99 2.14 -14.72
N ILE A 517 -8.58 0.87 -14.74
CA ILE A 517 -8.60 0.06 -15.97
C ILE A 517 -10.04 -0.26 -16.39
N ILE A 518 -10.29 -0.43 -17.69
CA ILE A 518 -11.63 -0.85 -18.14
C ILE A 518 -11.76 -2.37 -18.05
N GLU A 519 -12.40 -2.86 -16.99
CA GLU A 519 -12.74 -4.27 -16.84
C GLU A 519 -14.02 -4.65 -17.58
N SER A 520 -14.07 -5.89 -18.10
CA SER A 520 -15.20 -6.43 -18.86
C SER A 520 -16.53 -6.35 -18.09
N ALA A 521 -16.51 -6.75 -16.81
CA ALA A 521 -17.69 -6.72 -15.94
C ALA A 521 -18.17 -5.29 -15.67
N HIS A 522 -17.24 -4.38 -15.37
CA HIS A 522 -17.54 -2.97 -15.12
C HIS A 522 -18.15 -2.31 -16.36
N PHE A 523 -17.52 -2.49 -17.53
CA PHE A 523 -18.05 -1.93 -18.78
C PHE A 523 -19.41 -2.53 -19.15
N SER A 524 -19.61 -3.83 -18.93
CA SER A 524 -20.89 -4.50 -19.20
C SER A 524 -22.04 -3.88 -18.40
N ARG A 525 -21.79 -3.43 -17.16
CA ARG A 525 -22.77 -2.67 -16.35
C ARG A 525 -23.08 -1.30 -16.96
N CYS A 526 -22.04 -0.53 -17.35
CA CYS A 526 -22.23 0.74 -18.05
C CYS A 526 -23.10 0.58 -19.30
N TYR A 527 -22.80 -0.42 -20.11
CA TYR A 527 -23.52 -0.68 -21.36
C TYR A 527 -24.95 -1.19 -21.11
N ALA A 528 -25.18 -2.01 -20.08
CA ALA A 528 -26.52 -2.47 -19.71
C ALA A 528 -27.44 -1.30 -19.34
N LEU A 529 -26.96 -0.35 -18.53
CA LEU A 529 -27.69 0.87 -18.17
C LEU A 529 -28.01 1.73 -19.40
N LEU A 530 -26.99 1.93 -20.26
CA LEU A 530 -27.15 2.69 -21.49
C LEU A 530 -28.18 2.04 -22.41
N CYS A 531 -28.22 0.71 -22.52
CA CYS A 531 -29.24 -0.01 -23.28
C CYS A 531 -30.64 0.13 -22.66
N ALA A 532 -30.76 0.06 -21.34
CA ALA A 532 -32.04 0.18 -20.64
C ALA A 532 -32.68 1.56 -20.82
N SER A 533 -31.85 2.60 -20.95
CA SER A 533 -32.25 4.00 -21.10
C SER A 533 -31.85 4.62 -22.45
N ARG A 534 -31.81 3.80 -23.52
CA ARG A 534 -31.23 4.16 -24.82
C ARG A 534 -31.83 5.42 -25.44
N ASP A 535 -33.14 5.64 -25.28
CA ASP A 535 -33.86 6.80 -25.84
C ASP A 535 -33.40 8.14 -25.23
N GLU A 536 -32.95 8.13 -23.97
CA GLU A 536 -32.51 9.32 -23.25
C GLU A 536 -30.97 9.44 -23.18
N ALA A 537 -30.25 8.36 -23.49
CA ALA A 537 -28.79 8.27 -23.36
C ALA A 537 -27.99 9.21 -24.26
N GLY A 538 -28.55 9.64 -25.39
CA GLY A 538 -27.86 10.52 -26.33
C GLY A 538 -27.43 11.86 -25.72
N GLU A 539 -28.31 12.49 -24.93
CA GLU A 539 -27.99 13.78 -24.28
C GLU A 539 -27.00 13.60 -23.12
N VAL A 540 -27.13 12.51 -22.35
CA VAL A 540 -26.21 12.18 -21.24
C VAL A 540 -24.78 11.99 -21.75
N ILE A 541 -24.60 11.20 -22.82
CA ILE A 541 -23.28 10.97 -23.43
C ILE A 541 -22.67 12.29 -23.93
N ARG A 542 -23.46 13.16 -24.57
CA ARG A 542 -22.99 14.48 -25.01
C ARG A 542 -22.59 15.37 -23.85
N SER A 543 -23.32 15.32 -22.74
CA SER A 543 -22.97 16.04 -21.52
C SER A 543 -21.65 15.55 -20.92
N LEU A 544 -21.42 14.23 -20.89
CA LEU A 544 -20.15 13.65 -20.40
C LEU A 544 -18.97 14.05 -21.28
N VAL A 545 -19.14 14.05 -22.60
CA VAL A 545 -18.11 14.49 -23.55
C VAL A 545 -17.72 15.97 -23.34
N ALA A 546 -18.65 16.79 -22.86
CA ALA A 546 -18.43 18.20 -22.57
C ALA A 546 -17.87 18.48 -21.16
N ASP A 547 -17.82 17.47 -20.28
CA ASP A 547 -17.32 17.60 -18.92
C ASP A 547 -15.78 17.56 -18.89
N GLU A 548 -15.15 18.70 -18.56
CA GLU A 548 -13.69 18.82 -18.48
C GLU A 548 -13.08 18.05 -17.30
N SER A 549 -13.89 17.62 -16.33
CA SER A 549 -13.40 16.82 -15.19
C SER A 549 -13.14 15.36 -15.57
N ILE A 550 -13.64 14.88 -16.72
CA ILE A 550 -13.44 13.51 -17.19
C ILE A 550 -12.34 13.48 -18.26
N PRO A 551 -11.27 12.68 -18.09
CA PRO A 551 -10.22 12.55 -19.09
C PRO A 551 -10.77 12.15 -20.46
N ARG A 552 -10.31 12.81 -21.53
CA ARG A 552 -10.76 12.51 -22.90
C ARG A 552 -10.45 11.07 -23.34
N VAL A 553 -9.39 10.47 -22.79
CA VAL A 553 -9.04 9.07 -23.00
C VAL A 553 -10.11 8.13 -22.44
N THR A 554 -10.64 8.42 -21.24
CA THR A 554 -11.78 7.70 -20.64
C THR A 554 -13.03 7.79 -21.51
N ILE A 555 -13.34 8.98 -22.03
CA ILE A 555 -14.47 9.17 -22.95
C ILE A 555 -14.28 8.37 -24.24
N ALA A 556 -13.09 8.40 -24.83
CA ALA A 556 -12.79 7.62 -26.03
C ALA A 556 -13.04 6.12 -25.80
N ALA A 557 -12.57 5.58 -24.68
CA ALA A 557 -12.72 4.17 -24.41
C ALA A 557 -14.14 3.74 -24.02
N LEU A 558 -14.90 4.61 -23.33
CA LEU A 558 -16.35 4.43 -23.14
C LEU A 558 -17.06 4.30 -24.50
N LEU A 559 -16.81 5.25 -25.41
CA LEU A 559 -17.44 5.27 -26.74
C LEU A 559 -16.99 4.10 -27.60
N ALA A 560 -15.73 3.67 -27.50
CA ALA A 560 -15.24 2.47 -28.16
C ALA A 560 -15.97 1.22 -27.69
N GLY A 561 -16.14 1.04 -26.37
CA GLY A 561 -16.91 -0.07 -25.85
C GLY A 561 -18.37 -0.04 -26.33
N VAL A 562 -19.01 1.13 -26.42
CA VAL A 562 -20.37 1.27 -26.97
C VAL A 562 -20.41 0.80 -28.42
N VAL A 563 -19.48 1.26 -29.27
CA VAL A 563 -19.39 0.84 -30.68
C VAL A 563 -19.19 -0.68 -30.80
N TYR A 564 -18.32 -1.27 -29.97
CA TYR A 564 -18.07 -2.70 -29.96
C TYR A 564 -19.33 -3.51 -29.65
N HIS A 565 -20.01 -3.20 -28.55
CA HIS A 565 -21.20 -3.94 -28.14
C HIS A 565 -22.42 -3.66 -29.03
N ASP A 566 -22.57 -2.45 -29.58
CA ASP A 566 -23.62 -2.11 -30.53
C ASP A 566 -23.47 -2.94 -31.82
N ARG A 567 -22.25 -3.06 -32.36
CA ARG A 567 -21.97 -3.88 -33.55
C ARG A 567 -22.28 -5.35 -33.32
N ASN A 568 -21.90 -5.91 -32.18
CA ASN A 568 -22.22 -7.30 -31.82
C ASN A 568 -23.73 -7.55 -31.69
N ARG A 569 -24.53 -6.50 -31.41
CA ARG A 569 -26.00 -6.55 -31.37
C ARG A 569 -26.69 -6.08 -32.64
N VAL A 570 -25.93 -5.68 -33.67
CA VAL A 570 -26.46 -5.11 -34.93
C VAL A 570 -27.32 -3.85 -34.67
N CYS A 571 -26.84 -2.99 -33.75
CA CYS A 571 -27.44 -1.69 -33.44
C CYS A 571 -26.67 -0.58 -34.16
N GLU A 572 -27.37 0.24 -34.94
CA GLU A 572 -26.78 1.37 -35.70
C GLU A 572 -27.66 2.61 -35.54
N ASP A 573 -27.61 3.24 -34.36
CA ASP A 573 -28.40 4.42 -34.05
C ASP A 573 -27.55 5.72 -33.99
N ALA A 574 -28.20 6.82 -33.60
CA ALA A 574 -27.53 8.11 -33.49
C ALA A 574 -26.42 8.15 -32.43
N ILE A 575 -26.49 7.29 -31.40
CA ILE A 575 -25.47 7.16 -30.36
C ILE A 575 -24.25 6.44 -30.94
N THR A 576 -24.45 5.33 -31.65
CA THR A 576 -23.36 4.58 -32.31
C THR A 576 -22.63 5.47 -33.33
N ALA A 577 -23.39 6.22 -34.14
CA ALA A 577 -22.83 7.14 -35.14
C ALA A 577 -22.05 8.30 -34.49
N PHE A 578 -22.55 8.84 -33.36
CA PHE A 578 -21.85 9.87 -32.60
C PHE A 578 -20.55 9.34 -31.99
N ALA A 579 -20.59 8.15 -31.36
CA ALA A 579 -19.45 7.50 -30.76
C ALA A 579 -18.33 7.25 -31.80
N LEU A 580 -18.67 6.69 -32.95
CA LEU A 580 -17.70 6.46 -34.04
C LEU A 580 -17.17 7.78 -34.61
N GLY A 581 -18.03 8.80 -34.75
CA GLY A 581 -17.62 10.14 -35.19
C GLY A 581 -16.59 10.80 -34.26
N PHE A 582 -16.80 10.69 -32.95
CA PHE A 582 -15.86 11.18 -31.93
C PHE A 582 -14.52 10.45 -32.02
N LEU A 583 -14.54 9.11 -32.07
CA LEU A 583 -13.33 8.29 -32.18
C LEU A 583 -12.52 8.63 -33.43
N ASN A 584 -13.18 8.76 -34.58
CA ASN A 584 -12.53 9.13 -35.84
C ASN A 584 -11.83 10.50 -35.78
N GLN A 585 -12.37 11.43 -34.99
CA GLN A 585 -11.85 12.79 -34.89
C GLN A 585 -10.68 12.90 -33.90
N PHE A 586 -10.77 12.25 -32.74
CA PHE A 586 -9.87 12.52 -31.62
C PHE A 586 -8.88 11.39 -31.31
N LEU A 587 -9.19 10.13 -31.63
CA LEU A 587 -8.38 8.99 -31.20
C LEU A 587 -6.92 9.04 -31.65
N PRO A 588 -6.59 9.35 -32.93
CA PRO A 588 -5.18 9.45 -33.37
C PRO A 588 -4.39 10.50 -32.58
N GLY A 589 -5.00 11.64 -32.27
CA GLY A 589 -4.37 12.72 -31.51
C GLY A 589 -4.09 12.31 -30.07
N LEU A 590 -5.09 11.71 -29.39
CA LEU A 590 -4.94 11.22 -28.02
C LEU A 590 -3.81 10.18 -27.89
N ILE A 591 -3.69 9.29 -28.88
CA ILE A 591 -2.62 8.29 -28.92
C ILE A 591 -1.23 8.94 -29.05
N LEU A 592 -1.09 9.94 -29.91
CA LEU A 592 0.18 10.64 -30.10
C LEU A 592 0.54 11.52 -28.89
N GLU A 593 -0.45 12.14 -28.25
CA GLU A 593 -0.26 12.89 -26.99
C GLU A 593 0.25 11.97 -25.87
N GLN A 594 -0.35 10.78 -25.73
CA GLN A 594 0.09 9.81 -24.73
C GLN A 594 1.52 9.32 -25.00
N LEU A 595 1.85 9.04 -26.26
CA LEU A 595 3.21 8.64 -26.64
C LEU A 595 4.24 9.72 -26.29
N ALA A 596 3.91 11.00 -26.51
CA ALA A 596 4.80 12.12 -26.20
C ALA A 596 4.99 12.32 -24.68
N ALA A 597 3.94 12.09 -23.87
CA ALA A 597 4.01 12.25 -22.42
C ALA A 597 5.04 11.32 -21.74
N TYR A 598 5.32 10.16 -22.33
CA TYR A 598 6.19 9.11 -21.75
C TYR A 598 7.40 8.75 -22.61
N SER A 599 7.81 9.67 -23.49
CA SER A 599 8.99 9.51 -24.32
C SER A 599 9.76 10.82 -24.44
N ALA A 600 10.92 10.78 -25.06
CA ALA A 600 11.64 11.99 -25.43
C ALA A 600 10.97 12.73 -26.61
N PHE A 601 9.95 12.16 -27.26
CA PHE A 601 9.31 12.80 -28.42
C PHE A 601 8.65 14.14 -28.05
N PRO A 602 8.66 15.13 -28.96
CA PRO A 602 8.10 16.44 -28.68
C PRO A 602 6.57 16.39 -28.65
N PHE A 603 5.95 17.25 -27.83
CA PHE A 603 4.51 17.47 -27.91
C PHE A 603 4.15 18.04 -29.30
N PRO A 604 3.05 17.59 -29.94
CA PRO A 604 2.69 18.03 -31.30
C PRO A 604 2.59 19.56 -31.45
N ALA A 605 2.24 20.28 -30.38
CA ALA A 605 2.11 21.73 -30.35
C ALA A 605 3.46 22.48 -30.35
N ASP A 606 4.54 21.85 -29.89
CA ASP A 606 5.86 22.47 -29.68
C ASP A 606 6.88 22.17 -30.79
N ALA A 607 6.51 21.35 -31.79
CA ALA A 607 7.38 20.90 -32.87
C ALA A 607 7.80 21.99 -33.89
N ALA A 608 7.32 23.22 -33.76
CA ALA A 608 7.58 24.30 -34.71
C ALA A 608 8.99 24.91 -34.54
N GLY A 609 9.98 24.39 -35.28
CA GLY A 609 11.22 25.11 -35.59
C GLY A 609 12.56 24.45 -35.22
N SER A 610 12.58 23.19 -34.79
CA SER A 610 13.80 22.46 -34.42
C SER A 610 14.08 21.28 -35.37
N ASP A 611 15.13 21.36 -36.21
CA ASP A 611 15.55 20.27 -37.12
C ASP A 611 16.39 19.19 -36.39
N SER A 612 15.82 18.64 -35.33
CA SER A 612 16.42 17.59 -34.52
C SER A 612 16.20 16.19 -35.14
N GLN A 613 17.11 15.25 -34.88
CA GLN A 613 16.95 13.86 -35.33
C GLN A 613 15.67 13.22 -34.78
N MET A 614 15.33 13.55 -33.53
CA MET A 614 14.10 13.16 -32.84
C MET A 614 12.83 13.60 -33.59
N LEU A 615 12.77 14.83 -34.09
CA LEU A 615 11.61 15.32 -34.86
C LEU A 615 11.49 14.61 -36.21
N ARG A 616 12.62 14.29 -36.86
CA ARG A 616 12.62 13.48 -38.10
C ARG A 616 12.12 12.07 -37.85
N ASP A 617 12.52 11.45 -36.74
CA ASP A 617 12.05 10.11 -36.36
C ASP A 617 10.57 10.12 -35.96
N TYR A 618 10.08 11.18 -35.32
CA TYR A 618 8.66 11.39 -35.03
C TYR A 618 7.81 11.50 -36.30
N HIS A 619 8.19 12.35 -37.25
CA HIS A 619 7.47 12.45 -38.53
C HIS A 619 7.53 11.16 -39.36
N TYR A 620 8.61 10.37 -39.22
CA TYR A 620 8.70 9.05 -39.83
C TYR A 620 7.68 8.07 -39.24
N LEU A 621 7.45 8.11 -37.91
CA LEU A 621 6.38 7.36 -37.26
C LEU A 621 4.99 7.83 -37.73
N GLU A 622 4.73 9.13 -37.80
CA GLU A 622 3.45 9.67 -38.28
C GLU A 622 3.14 9.23 -39.72
N ALA A 623 4.13 9.30 -40.60
CA ALA A 623 4.01 8.87 -42.00
C ALA A 623 3.70 7.36 -42.11
N TYR A 624 4.32 6.53 -41.25
CA TYR A 624 3.98 5.12 -41.16
C TYR A 624 2.52 4.91 -40.74
N LEU A 625 2.09 5.55 -39.66
CA LEU A 625 0.72 5.40 -39.13
C LEU A 625 -0.33 5.90 -40.12
N ALA A 626 -0.03 6.96 -40.88
CA ALA A 626 -0.86 7.46 -41.99
C ALA A 626 -0.88 6.54 -43.23
N GLY A 627 -0.01 5.52 -43.28
CA GLY A 627 0.09 4.58 -44.39
C GLY A 627 0.87 5.09 -45.60
N GLU A 628 1.74 6.09 -45.41
CA GLU A 628 2.60 6.64 -46.47
C GLU A 628 3.78 5.71 -46.80
N HIS A 629 4.17 4.83 -45.87
CA HIS A 629 5.14 3.75 -46.10
C HIS A 629 4.88 2.53 -45.21
N GLU A 630 5.53 1.40 -45.53
CA GLU A 630 5.35 0.09 -44.88
C GLU A 630 6.55 -0.37 -44.04
N ALA A 631 7.56 0.49 -43.87
CA ALA A 631 8.82 0.17 -43.19
C ALA A 631 8.69 0.06 -41.65
N ARG A 632 7.94 -0.94 -41.18
CA ARG A 632 7.58 -1.17 -39.76
C ARG A 632 8.80 -1.38 -38.86
N ASP A 633 9.74 -2.24 -39.26
CA ASP A 633 10.94 -2.54 -38.46
C ASP A 633 11.81 -1.29 -38.25
N ASP A 634 12.01 -0.49 -39.31
CA ASP A 634 12.75 0.78 -39.24
C ASP A 634 12.10 1.80 -38.29
N VAL A 635 10.75 1.79 -38.18
CA VAL A 635 10.02 2.66 -37.25
C VAL A 635 10.29 2.24 -35.81
N ILE A 636 10.22 0.94 -35.52
CA ILE A 636 10.48 0.40 -34.18
C ILE A 636 11.92 0.73 -33.75
N ASP A 637 12.91 0.52 -34.61
CA ASP A 637 14.31 0.82 -34.32
C ASP A 637 14.53 2.31 -33.99
N ARG A 638 13.88 3.20 -34.72
CA ARG A 638 13.92 4.65 -34.45
C ARG A 638 13.20 5.02 -33.16
N MET A 639 12.01 4.48 -32.91
CA MET A 639 11.26 4.72 -31.67
C MET A 639 12.08 4.28 -30.45
N ASN A 640 12.75 3.14 -30.54
CA ASN A 640 13.57 2.58 -29.47
C ASN A 640 14.73 3.46 -29.00
N CYS A 641 15.12 4.46 -29.79
CA CYS A 641 16.12 5.46 -29.41
C CYS A 641 15.57 6.56 -28.48
N TRP A 642 14.24 6.74 -28.46
CA TRP A 642 13.56 7.87 -27.80
C TRP A 642 12.58 7.43 -26.71
N LEU A 643 12.25 6.15 -26.64
CA LEU A 643 11.38 5.58 -25.62
C LEU A 643 12.13 5.28 -24.32
N SER A 644 11.53 5.67 -23.20
CA SER A 644 12.01 5.28 -21.87
C SER A 644 11.79 3.78 -21.64
N ARG A 645 12.87 3.08 -21.27
CA ARG A 645 12.91 1.63 -21.06
C ARG A 645 13.43 1.34 -19.67
N GLU A 646 12.76 0.47 -18.93
CA GLU A 646 13.31 -0.10 -17.70
C GLU A 646 13.75 -1.51 -17.97
N GLN A 647 15.01 -1.83 -17.64
CA GLN A 647 15.58 -3.10 -18.09
C GLN A 647 15.35 -4.28 -17.14
N ARG A 648 14.88 -4.12 -15.88
CA ARG A 648 15.22 -5.17 -14.88
C ARG A 648 14.20 -5.60 -13.83
N ALA A 649 13.26 -4.78 -13.38
CA ALA A 649 12.30 -5.20 -12.33
C ALA A 649 10.96 -5.72 -12.89
N TYR A 650 10.52 -5.19 -14.05
CA TYR A 650 9.15 -5.41 -14.57
C TYR A 650 9.09 -6.01 -16.00
N SER A 651 10.23 -6.42 -16.57
CA SER A 651 10.26 -7.07 -17.89
C SER A 651 9.52 -8.40 -17.86
N VAL A 652 8.60 -8.62 -18.82
CA VAL A 652 7.85 -9.88 -18.96
C VAL A 652 8.81 -11.03 -19.29
N SER A 653 9.79 -10.79 -20.16
CA SER A 653 10.86 -11.74 -20.49
C SER A 653 12.10 -11.00 -21.00
N ASP A 654 13.23 -11.70 -21.15
CA ASP A 654 14.44 -11.12 -21.77
C ASP A 654 14.21 -10.68 -23.23
N THR A 655 13.13 -11.14 -23.86
CA THR A 655 12.74 -10.83 -25.24
C THR A 655 11.69 -9.72 -25.34
N GLN A 656 11.04 -9.34 -24.22
CA GLN A 656 10.06 -8.25 -24.16
C GLN A 656 10.52 -7.17 -23.18
N VAL A 657 11.14 -6.12 -23.73
CA VAL A 657 11.60 -4.95 -22.98
C VAL A 657 10.41 -4.25 -22.33
N TYR A 658 10.57 -3.82 -21.09
CA TYR A 658 9.56 -3.00 -20.42
C TYR A 658 9.69 -1.55 -20.87
N TYR A 659 8.62 -1.02 -21.46
CA TYR A 659 8.51 0.37 -21.87
C TYR A 659 7.65 1.12 -20.85
N GLN A 660 8.08 2.31 -20.41
CA GLN A 660 7.34 3.06 -19.38
C GLN A 660 5.92 3.45 -19.78
N PHE A 661 5.68 3.69 -21.08
CA PHE A 661 4.34 3.93 -21.64
C PHE A 661 3.49 2.65 -21.80
N LEU A 662 4.02 1.48 -21.46
CA LEU A 662 3.30 0.20 -21.38
C LEU A 662 3.45 -0.39 -19.96
N ASN A 663 3.38 0.49 -18.96
CA ASN A 663 3.40 0.11 -17.56
C ASN A 663 2.09 -0.58 -17.16
N ASP A 664 2.15 -1.57 -16.26
CA ASP A 664 0.96 -2.26 -15.69
C ASP A 664 0.09 -1.31 -14.86
N PHE A 665 0.65 -0.18 -14.40
CA PHE A 665 -0.04 0.85 -13.62
C PHE A 665 -0.56 2.02 -14.47
N GLU A 666 -0.42 1.97 -15.80
CA GLU A 666 -0.78 3.10 -16.67
C GLU A 666 -2.07 2.80 -17.44
N GLU A 667 -3.15 3.40 -16.94
CA GLU A 667 -4.53 3.07 -17.31
C GLU A 667 -4.97 3.67 -18.65
N ASP A 668 -4.32 4.74 -19.11
CA ASP A 668 -4.69 5.44 -20.33
C ASP A 668 -4.23 4.67 -21.58
N SER A 669 -3.06 4.03 -21.56
CA SER A 669 -2.69 3.04 -22.59
C SER A 669 -3.68 1.88 -22.65
N GLN A 670 -4.22 1.46 -21.50
CA GLN A 670 -5.46 0.68 -21.32
C GLN A 670 -6.52 0.98 -22.37
N LYS A 671 -7.09 2.14 -22.11
CA LYS A 671 -8.23 2.76 -22.77
C LYS A 671 -7.96 3.03 -24.25
N LEU A 672 -6.76 3.49 -24.59
CA LEU A 672 -6.35 3.77 -25.96
C LEU A 672 -6.18 2.50 -26.81
N LEU A 673 -5.63 1.42 -26.24
CA LEU A 673 -5.52 0.12 -26.92
C LEU A 673 -6.89 -0.47 -27.21
N VAL A 674 -7.80 -0.45 -26.22
CA VAL A 674 -9.20 -0.88 -26.39
C VAL A 674 -9.84 -0.07 -27.52
N SER A 675 -9.69 1.26 -27.48
CA SER A 675 -10.24 2.16 -28.50
C SER A 675 -9.70 1.89 -29.90
N ALA A 676 -8.38 1.69 -30.01
CA ALA A 676 -7.72 1.40 -31.28
C ALA A 676 -8.17 0.04 -31.84
N LEU A 677 -8.33 -0.99 -31.02
CA LEU A 677 -8.80 -2.30 -31.48
C LEU A 677 -10.23 -2.23 -32.03
N VAL A 678 -11.15 -1.58 -31.31
CA VAL A 678 -12.53 -1.44 -31.78
C VAL A 678 -12.61 -0.70 -33.10
N VAL A 679 -11.89 0.42 -33.23
CA VAL A 679 -11.88 1.23 -34.46
C VAL A 679 -11.13 0.51 -35.59
N GLY A 680 -10.06 -0.23 -35.27
CA GLY A 680 -9.32 -1.08 -36.20
C GLY A 680 -10.20 -2.15 -36.85
N GLU A 681 -11.18 -2.68 -36.12
CA GLU A 681 -12.15 -3.65 -36.64
C GLU A 681 -13.33 -2.99 -37.38
N CYS A 682 -13.44 -1.65 -37.40
CA CYS A 682 -14.50 -0.91 -38.09
C CYS A 682 -14.05 -0.47 -39.49
N HIS A 683 -14.23 -1.30 -40.52
CA HIS A 683 -13.79 -0.97 -41.89
C HIS A 683 -14.40 0.32 -42.49
N GLU A 684 -15.51 0.81 -41.94
CA GLU A 684 -16.16 2.06 -42.35
C GLU A 684 -15.49 3.31 -41.74
N SER A 685 -14.65 3.12 -40.72
CA SER A 685 -13.90 4.21 -40.11
C SER A 685 -12.76 4.68 -41.04
N PRO A 686 -12.61 5.99 -41.28
CA PRO A 686 -11.49 6.55 -42.04
C PRO A 686 -10.13 6.37 -41.34
N VAL A 687 -10.11 6.08 -40.02
CA VAL A 687 -8.88 5.88 -39.25
C VAL A 687 -8.63 4.40 -38.90
N CYS A 688 -9.45 3.46 -39.40
CA CYS A 688 -9.27 2.01 -39.22
C CYS A 688 -7.85 1.54 -39.57
N GLY A 689 -7.34 1.94 -40.74
CA GLY A 689 -5.98 1.60 -41.17
C GLY A 689 -4.89 2.18 -40.26
N TRP A 690 -5.10 3.39 -39.74
CA TRP A 690 -4.19 4.04 -38.79
C TRP A 690 -4.15 3.27 -37.47
N CYS A 691 -5.31 2.94 -36.90
CA CYS A 691 -5.42 2.17 -35.66
C CYS A 691 -4.84 0.76 -35.80
N SER A 692 -5.06 0.09 -36.94
CA SER A 692 -4.47 -1.22 -37.21
C SER A 692 -2.94 -1.19 -37.26
N ARG A 693 -2.34 -0.13 -37.85
CA ARG A 693 -0.87 0.03 -37.89
C ARG A 693 -0.29 0.33 -36.52
N PHE A 694 -0.98 1.17 -35.75
CA PHE A 694 -0.65 1.45 -34.36
C PHE A 694 -0.64 0.16 -33.53
N LEU A 695 -1.73 -0.62 -33.54
CA LEU A 695 -1.80 -1.90 -32.83
C LEU A 695 -0.67 -2.85 -33.24
N GLY A 696 -0.35 -2.90 -34.54
CA GLY A 696 0.77 -3.67 -35.05
C GLY A 696 2.09 -3.30 -34.39
N LEU A 697 2.46 -2.02 -34.39
CA LEU A 697 3.71 -1.58 -33.74
C LEU A 697 3.78 -2.04 -32.27
N TRP A 698 2.69 -1.85 -31.53
CA TRP A 698 2.59 -2.24 -30.12
C TRP A 698 2.72 -3.75 -29.92
N LEU A 699 2.03 -4.54 -30.74
CA LEU A 699 2.09 -6.01 -30.72
C LEU A 699 3.47 -6.55 -31.10
N ASP A 700 4.25 -5.84 -31.91
CA ASP A 700 5.63 -6.24 -32.19
C ASP A 700 6.60 -5.87 -31.06
N MET A 701 6.36 -4.72 -30.41
CA MET A 701 7.22 -4.24 -29.33
C MET A 701 7.02 -5.02 -28.02
N ALA A 702 5.77 -5.32 -27.65
CA ALA A 702 5.44 -5.98 -26.38
C ALA A 702 4.13 -6.80 -26.48
N PRO A 703 4.10 -7.89 -27.26
CA PRO A 703 2.86 -8.61 -27.56
C PRO A 703 2.14 -9.15 -26.32
N GLY A 704 2.89 -9.76 -25.39
CA GLY A 704 2.29 -10.33 -24.17
C GLY A 704 1.60 -9.27 -23.32
N LYS A 705 2.23 -8.10 -23.19
CA LYS A 705 1.69 -6.97 -22.42
C LYS A 705 0.44 -6.38 -23.08
N VAL A 706 0.47 -6.15 -24.38
CA VAL A 706 -0.67 -5.62 -25.14
C VAL A 706 -1.86 -6.58 -25.06
N CYS A 707 -1.64 -7.88 -25.25
CA CYS A 707 -2.69 -8.89 -25.10
C CYS A 707 -3.28 -8.89 -23.68
N ARG A 708 -2.45 -8.79 -22.63
CA ARG A 708 -2.92 -8.74 -21.24
C ARG A 708 -3.78 -7.51 -20.96
N MET A 709 -3.33 -6.34 -21.40
CA MET A 709 -4.06 -5.07 -21.25
C MET A 709 -5.43 -5.14 -21.93
N LEU A 710 -5.48 -5.60 -23.18
CA LEU A 710 -6.75 -5.83 -23.88
C LEU A 710 -7.60 -6.91 -23.19
N GLY A 711 -6.97 -7.95 -22.66
CA GLY A 711 -7.63 -9.02 -21.92
C GLY A 711 -8.53 -8.54 -20.79
N HIS A 712 -8.20 -7.45 -20.10
CA HIS A 712 -9.06 -6.90 -19.05
C HIS A 712 -10.46 -6.49 -19.55
N PHE A 713 -10.58 -6.05 -20.80
CA PHE A 713 -11.86 -5.63 -21.39
C PHE A 713 -12.63 -6.82 -21.99
N TRP A 714 -11.94 -7.76 -22.65
CA TRP A 714 -12.56 -8.87 -23.37
C TRP A 714 -12.74 -10.15 -22.55
N LEU A 715 -12.06 -10.29 -21.42
CA LEU A 715 -12.09 -11.49 -20.59
C LEU A 715 -12.71 -11.15 -19.23
N ASP A 716 -13.67 -11.97 -18.81
CA ASP A 716 -14.18 -11.95 -17.45
C ASP A 716 -13.32 -12.86 -16.58
N LYS A 717 -12.56 -12.25 -15.66
CA LYS A 717 -11.68 -12.97 -14.75
C LYS A 717 -12.44 -13.87 -13.76
N ARG A 718 -13.75 -13.72 -13.58
CA ARG A 718 -14.51 -14.59 -12.68
C ARG A 718 -14.94 -15.91 -13.34
N GLN A 719 -14.73 -16.05 -14.65
CA GLN A 719 -15.13 -17.25 -15.38
C GLN A 719 -14.15 -18.42 -15.18
N PRO A 720 -14.64 -19.68 -15.25
CA PRO A 720 -13.80 -20.88 -15.23
C PRO A 720 -12.72 -20.86 -16.33
N VAL A 721 -11.64 -21.61 -16.10
CA VAL A 721 -10.49 -21.71 -17.01
C VAL A 721 -10.91 -22.04 -18.45
N GLU A 722 -11.86 -22.94 -18.66
CA GLU A 722 -12.33 -23.31 -20.00
C GLU A 722 -13.02 -22.17 -20.75
N SER A 723 -13.81 -21.36 -20.03
CA SER A 723 -14.49 -20.20 -20.62
C SER A 723 -13.49 -19.08 -20.92
N ARG A 724 -12.48 -18.92 -20.06
CA ARG A 724 -11.36 -18.00 -20.28
C ARG A 724 -10.55 -18.39 -21.52
N ILE A 725 -10.26 -19.68 -21.73
CA ILE A 725 -9.55 -20.17 -22.93
C ILE A 725 -10.29 -19.73 -24.21
N ALA A 726 -11.60 -19.98 -24.28
CA ALA A 726 -12.40 -19.58 -25.44
C ALA A 726 -12.39 -18.06 -25.67
N GLY A 727 -12.45 -17.26 -24.59
CA GLY A 727 -12.33 -15.81 -24.64
C GLY A 727 -10.95 -15.35 -25.16
N ILE A 728 -9.87 -16.00 -24.73
CA ILE A 728 -8.50 -15.69 -25.17
C ILE A 728 -8.33 -16.05 -26.65
N GLU A 729 -8.85 -17.19 -27.09
CA GLU A 729 -8.83 -17.59 -28.50
C GLU A 729 -9.58 -16.57 -29.36
N LEU A 730 -10.73 -16.06 -28.88
CA LEU A 730 -11.45 -14.99 -29.57
C LEU A 730 -10.64 -13.70 -29.66
N LEU A 731 -10.06 -13.23 -28.54
CA LEU A 731 -9.26 -12.01 -28.52
C LEU A 731 -8.02 -12.13 -29.44
N THR A 732 -7.30 -13.24 -29.36
CA THR A 732 -6.12 -13.46 -30.21
C THR A 732 -6.51 -13.54 -31.69
N ALA A 733 -7.64 -14.15 -32.03
CA ALA A 733 -8.16 -14.16 -33.40
C ALA A 733 -8.48 -12.74 -33.93
N MET A 734 -9.02 -11.85 -33.09
CA MET A 734 -9.22 -10.43 -33.46
C MET A 734 -7.90 -9.67 -33.65
N LEU A 735 -6.83 -10.06 -32.94
CA LEU A 735 -5.53 -9.38 -33.02
C LEU A 735 -4.64 -9.86 -34.17
N VAL A 736 -4.87 -11.05 -34.71
CA VAL A 736 -4.11 -11.60 -35.86
C VAL A 736 -4.15 -10.67 -37.08
N PRO A 737 -5.31 -10.14 -37.52
CA PRO A 737 -5.38 -9.14 -38.60
C PRO A 737 -4.54 -7.88 -38.35
N HIS A 738 -4.33 -7.52 -37.09
CA HIS A 738 -3.53 -6.35 -36.67
C HIS A 738 -2.04 -6.66 -36.46
N GLY A 739 -1.61 -7.90 -36.71
CA GLY A 739 -0.20 -8.29 -36.69
C GLY A 739 0.26 -9.05 -35.46
N LEU A 740 -0.65 -9.60 -34.64
CA LEU A 740 -0.27 -10.56 -33.59
C LEU A 740 0.29 -11.84 -34.23
N LYS A 741 1.53 -12.17 -33.89
CA LYS A 741 2.20 -13.40 -34.35
C LYS A 741 1.63 -14.61 -33.62
N GLN A 742 1.56 -15.75 -34.30
CA GLN A 742 1.01 -16.99 -33.73
C GLN A 742 1.78 -17.47 -32.47
N VAL A 743 3.11 -17.29 -32.42
CA VAL A 743 3.92 -17.56 -31.21
C VAL A 743 3.42 -16.72 -30.03
N ALA A 744 3.17 -15.43 -30.25
CA ALA A 744 2.73 -14.51 -29.22
C ALA A 744 1.31 -14.80 -28.74
N ALA A 745 0.40 -15.18 -29.65
CA ALA A 745 -0.93 -15.66 -29.28
C ALA A 745 -0.86 -16.91 -28.40
N THR A 746 0.02 -17.87 -28.77
CA THR A 746 0.24 -19.10 -27.99
C THR A 746 0.84 -18.79 -26.62
N ALA A 747 1.79 -17.84 -26.55
CA ALA A 747 2.40 -17.39 -25.30
C ALA A 747 1.36 -16.77 -24.36
N TYR A 748 0.52 -15.88 -24.88
CA TYR A 748 -0.54 -15.24 -24.10
C TYR A 748 -1.56 -16.25 -23.56
N LEU A 749 -1.99 -17.21 -24.39
CA LEU A 749 -2.87 -18.30 -23.97
C LEU A 749 -2.23 -19.13 -22.85
N LEU A 750 -0.97 -19.53 -23.02
CA LEU A 750 -0.25 -20.34 -22.03
C LEU A 750 -0.10 -19.61 -20.70
N GLU A 751 0.35 -18.35 -20.72
CA GLU A 751 0.50 -17.53 -19.52
C GLU A 751 -0.83 -17.35 -18.80
N SER A 752 -1.91 -17.05 -19.54
CA SER A 752 -3.23 -16.82 -18.97
C SER A 752 -3.85 -18.08 -18.37
N VAL A 753 -3.60 -19.26 -18.94
CA VAL A 753 -4.02 -20.54 -18.37
C VAL A 753 -3.29 -20.80 -17.06
N ILE A 754 -1.97 -20.59 -17.03
CA ILE A 754 -1.18 -20.78 -15.80
C ILE A 754 -1.59 -19.78 -14.71
N ASP A 755 -1.85 -18.52 -15.06
CA ASP A 755 -2.35 -17.49 -14.14
C ASP A 755 -3.78 -17.78 -13.61
N ALA A 756 -4.53 -18.68 -14.26
CA ALA A 756 -5.87 -19.05 -13.87
C ALA A 756 -5.92 -20.28 -12.94
N LEU A 757 -4.78 -20.95 -12.70
CA LEU A 757 -4.69 -22.14 -11.87
C LEU A 757 -4.91 -21.80 -10.39
N GLU A 758 -5.81 -22.53 -9.75
CA GLU A 758 -6.04 -22.49 -8.31
C GLU A 758 -5.22 -23.59 -7.59
N GLN A 759 -5.03 -23.45 -6.27
CA GLN A 759 -4.25 -24.41 -5.48
C GLN A 759 -4.84 -25.83 -5.50
N THR A 760 -6.13 -25.98 -5.80
CA THR A 760 -6.84 -27.26 -5.88
C THR A 760 -6.78 -27.93 -7.25
N ASP A 761 -6.28 -27.24 -8.28
CA ASP A 761 -6.29 -27.75 -9.66
C ASP A 761 -5.23 -28.83 -9.88
N ASP A 762 -5.58 -29.84 -10.68
CA ASP A 762 -4.61 -30.80 -11.22
C ASP A 762 -3.85 -30.11 -12.39
N ILE A 763 -2.82 -29.35 -12.04
CA ILE A 763 -2.01 -28.57 -12.98
C ILE A 763 -1.50 -29.43 -14.16
N PRO A 764 -0.94 -30.64 -13.95
CA PRO A 764 -0.59 -31.55 -15.04
C PRO A 764 -1.74 -31.86 -16.00
N GLN A 765 -2.95 -32.08 -15.48
CA GLN A 765 -4.12 -32.39 -16.31
C GLN A 765 -4.55 -31.19 -17.15
N VAL A 766 -4.60 -29.99 -16.57
CA VAL A 766 -4.99 -28.75 -17.28
C VAL A 766 -3.98 -28.43 -18.39
N LEU A 767 -2.69 -28.64 -18.16
CA LEU A 767 -1.62 -28.35 -19.13
C LEU A 767 -1.34 -29.48 -20.13
N ALA A 768 -1.98 -30.65 -20.00
CA ALA A 768 -1.76 -31.80 -20.86
C ALA A 768 -1.84 -31.50 -22.38
N PRO A 769 -2.79 -30.68 -22.89
CA PRO A 769 -2.84 -30.33 -24.31
C PRO A 769 -1.58 -29.60 -24.81
N PHE A 770 -0.97 -28.77 -23.95
CA PHE A 770 0.27 -28.06 -24.28
C PHE A 770 1.47 -29.01 -24.23
N PHE A 771 1.50 -29.97 -23.29
CA PHE A 771 2.56 -30.99 -23.23
C PHE A 771 2.57 -31.88 -24.49
N GLU A 772 1.41 -32.36 -24.93
CA GLU A 772 1.29 -33.17 -26.15
C GLU A 772 1.81 -32.43 -27.38
N ARG A 773 1.47 -31.15 -27.50
CA ARG A 773 1.93 -30.29 -28.60
C ARG A 773 3.45 -30.08 -28.55
N TYR A 774 4.00 -29.77 -27.38
CA TYR A 774 5.46 -29.65 -27.17
C TYR A 774 6.22 -30.95 -27.51
N LEU A 775 5.72 -32.10 -27.08
CA LEU A 775 6.35 -33.39 -27.37
C LEU A 775 6.30 -33.75 -28.86
N ASN A 776 5.18 -33.47 -29.53
CA ASN A 776 5.02 -33.68 -30.97
C ASN A 776 5.98 -32.79 -31.78
N GLU A 777 6.19 -31.54 -31.37
CA GLU A 777 7.18 -30.64 -31.99
C GLU A 777 8.58 -31.26 -31.95
N ARG A 778 9.03 -31.75 -30.79
CA ARG A 778 10.36 -32.36 -30.64
C ARG A 778 10.54 -33.69 -31.38
N VAL A 779 9.48 -34.46 -31.54
CA VAL A 779 9.51 -35.68 -32.38
C VAL A 779 9.68 -35.31 -33.85
N ASN A 780 8.96 -34.29 -34.32
CA ASN A 780 9.02 -33.83 -35.71
C ASN A 780 10.36 -33.15 -36.05
N GLU A 781 10.97 -32.43 -35.11
CA GLU A 781 12.33 -31.89 -35.26
C GLU A 781 13.37 -33.00 -35.48
N LYS A 782 13.34 -34.06 -34.65
CA LYS A 782 14.26 -35.21 -34.79
C LYS A 782 14.06 -35.99 -36.09
N VAL A 783 12.83 -36.06 -36.60
CA VAL A 783 12.52 -36.71 -37.89
C VAL A 783 12.98 -35.84 -39.08
N ASN A 784 12.82 -34.52 -39.00
CA ASN A 784 13.24 -33.60 -40.06
C ASN A 784 14.74 -33.32 -40.09
N GLU A 785 15.46 -33.41 -38.97
CA GLU A 785 16.93 -33.42 -38.97
C GLU A 785 17.51 -34.63 -39.75
N GLN A 786 16.78 -35.75 -39.81
CA GLN A 786 17.17 -36.92 -40.60
C GLN A 786 16.81 -36.81 -42.09
N VAL A 787 15.88 -35.91 -42.46
CA VAL A 787 15.46 -35.66 -43.84
C VAL A 787 15.87 -34.23 -44.22
N LYS A 788 17.10 -34.07 -44.73
CA LYS A 788 17.66 -32.77 -45.13
C LYS A 788 16.67 -31.91 -45.95
N GLY A 789 16.20 -30.82 -45.35
CA GLY A 789 15.92 -29.59 -46.10
C GLY A 789 14.49 -29.06 -46.14
N GLN A 790 13.62 -29.35 -45.17
CA GLN A 790 12.43 -28.52 -44.94
C GLN A 790 12.50 -27.88 -43.56
N ALA A 791 12.65 -26.55 -43.53
CA ALA A 791 12.50 -25.76 -42.31
C ALA A 791 11.06 -25.94 -41.82
N VAL A 792 10.90 -26.53 -40.63
CA VAL A 792 9.61 -26.53 -39.94
C VAL A 792 9.34 -25.09 -39.54
N ASP A 793 8.16 -24.58 -39.89
CA ASP A 793 7.72 -23.26 -39.45
C ASP A 793 7.42 -23.32 -37.95
N LEU A 794 8.45 -23.06 -37.13
CA LEU A 794 8.40 -23.05 -35.66
C LEU A 794 7.62 -21.84 -35.11
N SER A 795 7.01 -21.01 -35.97
CA SER A 795 6.24 -19.82 -35.59
C SER A 795 4.93 -20.11 -34.85
N ALA A 796 4.64 -21.38 -34.54
CA ALA A 796 3.55 -21.81 -33.67
C ALA A 796 4.01 -22.78 -32.56
N GLY A 797 5.31 -22.87 -32.27
CA GLY A 797 5.82 -23.82 -31.27
C GLY A 797 5.51 -23.43 -29.81
N ILE A 798 5.40 -24.40 -28.92
CA ILE A 798 5.31 -24.16 -27.46
C ILE A 798 6.66 -23.63 -26.92
N GLU A 799 7.79 -24.16 -27.40
CA GLU A 799 9.12 -23.75 -26.91
C GLU A 799 9.46 -22.27 -27.21
N PRO A 800 9.19 -21.72 -28.41
CA PRO A 800 9.32 -20.28 -28.64
C PRO A 800 8.32 -19.43 -27.84
N ALA A 801 7.12 -19.95 -27.57
CA ALA A 801 6.09 -19.24 -26.80
C ALA A 801 6.48 -19.11 -25.32
N LEU A 802 7.07 -20.16 -24.72
CA LEU A 802 7.60 -20.14 -23.35
C LEU A 802 8.66 -19.05 -23.14
N LYS A 803 9.42 -18.68 -24.17
CA LYS A 803 10.42 -17.59 -24.09
C LYS A 803 9.82 -16.18 -24.12
N LEU A 804 8.52 -16.06 -24.37
CA LEU A 804 7.79 -14.79 -24.42
C LEU A 804 6.95 -14.52 -23.15
N ILE A 805 6.86 -15.49 -22.23
CA ILE A 805 6.09 -15.36 -20.97
C ILE A 805 7.03 -15.09 -19.79
N LYS A 806 6.45 -14.80 -18.61
CA LYS A 806 7.21 -14.65 -17.37
C LYS A 806 8.05 -15.89 -17.03
N PRO A 807 9.32 -15.73 -16.59
CA PRO A 807 10.19 -16.86 -16.23
C PRO A 807 9.58 -17.79 -15.17
N LEU A 808 8.85 -17.25 -14.19
CA LEU A 808 8.13 -18.06 -13.21
C LEU A 808 7.09 -18.99 -13.86
N ARG A 809 6.40 -18.51 -14.90
CA ARG A 809 5.36 -19.30 -15.59
C ARG A 809 5.97 -20.36 -16.49
N GLU A 810 7.11 -20.07 -17.11
CA GLU A 810 7.92 -21.07 -17.80
C GLU A 810 8.37 -22.19 -16.82
N GLN A 811 8.82 -21.81 -15.62
CA GLN A 811 9.19 -22.76 -14.57
C GLN A 811 8.02 -23.66 -14.16
N ILE A 812 6.85 -23.09 -13.86
CA ILE A 812 5.65 -23.86 -13.51
C ILE A 812 5.29 -24.86 -14.61
N PHE A 813 5.36 -24.45 -15.88
CA PHE A 813 5.11 -25.33 -17.02
C PHE A 813 6.06 -26.54 -17.04
N TYR A 814 7.38 -26.31 -16.90
CA TYR A 814 8.36 -27.39 -16.93
C TYR A 814 8.27 -28.32 -15.72
N ILE A 815 7.97 -27.78 -14.53
CA ILE A 815 7.72 -28.58 -13.32
C ILE A 815 6.50 -29.49 -13.51
N ALA A 816 5.39 -28.93 -13.99
CA ALA A 816 4.17 -29.70 -14.24
C ALA A 816 4.40 -30.78 -15.31
N MET A 817 5.16 -30.47 -16.37
CA MET A 817 5.53 -31.44 -17.41
C MET A 817 6.42 -32.57 -16.86
N GLN A 818 7.38 -32.25 -15.99
CA GLN A 818 8.23 -33.25 -15.33
C GLN A 818 7.41 -34.18 -14.43
N SER A 819 6.42 -33.64 -13.72
CA SER A 819 5.50 -34.42 -12.90
C SER A 819 4.59 -35.33 -13.74
N ALA A 820 4.08 -34.84 -14.88
CA ALA A 820 3.28 -35.63 -15.83
C ALA A 820 4.09 -36.72 -16.54
N HIS A 821 5.37 -36.46 -16.81
CA HIS A 821 6.27 -37.35 -17.53
C HIS A 821 7.62 -37.54 -16.81
N PRO A 822 7.68 -38.32 -15.71
CA PRO A 822 8.87 -38.46 -14.88
C PRO A 822 10.12 -38.98 -15.60
N ASP A 823 9.93 -39.76 -16.67
CA ASP A 823 11.02 -40.33 -17.48
C ASP A 823 11.58 -39.33 -18.52
N LEU A 824 10.93 -38.18 -18.72
CA LEU A 824 11.38 -37.17 -19.67
C LEU A 824 12.58 -36.41 -19.09
N LYS A 825 13.69 -36.37 -19.84
CA LYS A 825 14.84 -35.54 -19.49
C LYS A 825 14.65 -34.12 -20.00
N ILE A 826 14.43 -33.18 -19.09
CA ILE A 826 14.24 -31.75 -19.39
C ILE A 826 15.55 -31.01 -19.09
N CYS A 827 16.13 -30.34 -20.10
CA CYS A 827 17.39 -29.58 -19.94
C CYS A 827 17.18 -28.17 -19.34
N TYR A 828 15.93 -27.71 -19.24
CA TYR A 828 15.58 -26.38 -18.74
C TYR A 828 16.10 -26.13 -17.31
N PHE A 829 15.92 -27.09 -16.39
CA PHE A 829 16.20 -26.87 -14.97
C PHE A 829 17.65 -26.48 -14.68
N ASP A 830 18.63 -27.18 -15.29
CA ASP A 830 20.04 -26.84 -15.11
C ASP A 830 20.36 -25.44 -15.65
N GLN A 831 19.81 -25.11 -16.83
CA GLN A 831 20.04 -23.81 -17.47
C GLN A 831 19.40 -22.66 -16.69
N ALA A 832 18.14 -22.83 -16.27
CA ALA A 832 17.39 -21.84 -15.51
C ALA A 832 18.02 -21.58 -14.14
N LEU A 833 18.51 -22.62 -13.46
CA LEU A 833 19.20 -22.48 -12.18
C LEU A 833 20.50 -21.69 -12.32
N LEU A 834 21.34 -22.01 -13.32
CA LEU A 834 22.57 -21.26 -13.58
C LEU A 834 22.30 -19.82 -14.01
N GLN A 835 21.25 -19.59 -14.80
CA GLN A 835 20.82 -18.24 -15.19
C GLN A 835 20.34 -17.42 -14.00
N LEU A 836 19.56 -18.01 -13.09
CA LEU A 836 19.12 -17.34 -11.86
C LEU A 836 20.32 -16.89 -11.03
N LEU A 837 21.24 -17.81 -10.72
CA LEU A 837 22.40 -17.52 -9.87
C LEU A 837 23.33 -16.47 -10.52
N SER A 838 23.59 -16.62 -11.82
CA SER A 838 24.43 -15.68 -12.57
C SER A 838 23.77 -14.29 -12.71
N ARG A 839 22.45 -14.22 -12.85
CA ARG A 839 21.70 -12.96 -12.93
C ARG A 839 21.77 -12.18 -11.62
N CYS A 840 21.54 -12.84 -10.47
CA CYS A 840 21.62 -12.17 -9.17
C CYS A 840 23.02 -11.59 -8.94
N LEU A 841 24.05 -12.38 -9.25
CA LEU A 841 25.43 -11.91 -9.16
C LEU A 841 25.73 -10.77 -10.14
N TYR A 842 25.28 -10.87 -11.39
CA TYR A 842 25.43 -9.83 -12.40
C TYR A 842 24.74 -8.52 -12.00
N GLN A 843 23.55 -8.58 -11.39
CA GLN A 843 22.84 -7.40 -10.91
C GLN A 843 23.66 -6.66 -9.85
N GLN A 844 24.23 -7.39 -8.89
CA GLN A 844 25.09 -6.79 -7.87
C GLN A 844 26.39 -6.24 -8.46
N MET A 845 26.99 -6.93 -9.43
CA MET A 845 28.13 -6.40 -10.19
C MET A 845 27.80 -5.07 -10.90
N MET A 846 26.57 -4.92 -11.41
CA MET A 846 26.14 -3.71 -12.11
C MET A 846 25.72 -2.57 -11.19
N ALA A 847 25.20 -2.86 -10.00
CA ALA A 847 24.93 -1.84 -8.98
C ALA A 847 26.20 -1.07 -8.57
N GLN A 848 27.38 -1.68 -8.71
CA GLN A 848 28.67 -1.06 -8.40
C GLN A 848 29.27 -0.26 -9.57
N VAL A 849 28.65 -0.28 -10.75
CA VAL A 849 29.14 0.40 -11.96
C VAL A 849 28.37 1.71 -12.16
N PRO A 850 29.05 2.85 -12.43
CA PRO A 850 28.36 4.11 -12.69
C PRO A 850 27.40 4.04 -13.90
N ASP A 851 26.28 4.75 -13.81
CA ASP A 851 25.25 4.77 -14.86
C ASP A 851 25.84 5.05 -16.26
N GLY A 852 25.51 4.18 -17.21
CA GLY A 852 25.94 4.28 -18.61
C GLY A 852 27.33 3.69 -18.93
N ALA A 853 28.06 3.15 -17.95
CA ALA A 853 29.33 2.45 -18.19
C ALA A 853 29.15 0.95 -18.48
N SER A 854 30.03 0.40 -19.33
CA SER A 854 30.05 -1.04 -19.64
C SER A 854 30.65 -1.85 -18.49
N MET A 855 30.26 -3.13 -18.38
CA MET A 855 30.79 -4.05 -17.37
C MET A 855 32.32 -4.20 -17.45
N PRO A 856 33.05 -4.16 -16.32
CA PRO A 856 34.48 -4.42 -16.30
C PRO A 856 34.84 -5.84 -16.77
N GLU A 857 35.92 -5.98 -17.53
CA GLU A 857 36.41 -7.28 -18.04
C GLU A 857 36.64 -8.30 -16.89
N LYS A 858 37.11 -7.82 -15.74
CA LYS A 858 37.31 -8.67 -14.56
C LYS A 858 36.00 -9.27 -14.02
N ALA A 859 34.92 -8.49 -14.05
CA ALA A 859 33.60 -8.96 -13.61
C ALA A 859 33.03 -10.01 -14.58
N HIS A 860 33.28 -9.86 -15.88
CA HIS A 860 32.94 -10.89 -16.88
C HIS A 860 33.69 -12.21 -16.62
N ILE A 861 35.00 -12.13 -16.35
CA ILE A 861 35.82 -13.31 -16.03
C ILE A 861 35.34 -13.98 -14.73
N ASP A 862 35.00 -13.20 -13.71
CA ASP A 862 34.52 -13.74 -12.44
C ASP A 862 33.15 -14.42 -12.60
N LEU A 863 32.24 -13.84 -13.39
CA LEU A 863 30.93 -14.44 -13.68
C LEU A 863 31.07 -15.77 -14.44
N GLU A 864 31.93 -15.83 -15.46
CA GLU A 864 32.22 -17.10 -16.15
C GLU A 864 32.85 -18.12 -15.22
N HIS A 865 33.78 -17.71 -14.35
CA HIS A 865 34.44 -18.60 -13.40
C HIS A 865 33.45 -19.17 -12.38
N PHE A 866 32.53 -18.32 -11.91
CA PHE A 866 31.45 -18.70 -11.00
C PHE A 866 30.58 -19.82 -11.59
N ILE A 867 30.09 -19.64 -12.82
CA ILE A 867 29.28 -20.64 -13.54
C ILE A 867 30.08 -21.94 -13.75
N ARG A 868 31.33 -21.83 -14.24
CA ARG A 868 32.19 -22.99 -14.52
C ARG A 868 32.44 -23.88 -13.30
N LEU A 869 32.55 -23.29 -12.11
CA LEU A 869 32.74 -24.06 -10.88
C LEU A 869 31.46 -24.80 -10.48
N LEU A 870 30.29 -24.17 -10.60
CA LEU A 870 29.01 -24.80 -10.28
C LEU A 870 28.67 -25.98 -11.22
N GLU A 871 29.07 -25.89 -12.49
CA GLU A 871 28.88 -26.94 -13.50
C GLU A 871 29.81 -28.16 -13.36
N LEU A 872 30.74 -28.16 -12.38
CA LEU A 872 31.67 -29.28 -12.22
C LEU A 872 30.93 -30.61 -11.98
N PRO A 873 31.34 -31.71 -12.63
CA PRO A 873 30.72 -33.02 -12.47
C PRO A 873 31.11 -33.73 -11.16
N VAL A 874 31.61 -32.97 -10.18
CA VAL A 874 32.08 -33.43 -8.86
C VAL A 874 31.70 -32.38 -7.82
N LEU A 875 31.53 -32.83 -6.56
CA LEU A 875 31.27 -31.94 -5.44
C LEU A 875 32.43 -30.94 -5.28
N LEU A 876 32.09 -29.68 -5.02
CA LEU A 876 33.06 -28.63 -4.77
C LEU A 876 33.99 -28.99 -3.60
N SER A 877 35.29 -28.81 -3.79
CA SER A 877 36.24 -28.85 -2.67
C SER A 877 36.13 -27.58 -1.83
N PRO A 878 36.52 -27.60 -0.53
CA PRO A 878 36.46 -26.41 0.33
C PRO A 878 37.12 -25.18 -0.28
N ARG A 879 38.25 -25.37 -0.98
CA ARG A 879 38.94 -24.29 -1.70
C ARG A 879 38.09 -23.70 -2.84
N GLN A 880 37.36 -24.52 -3.58
CA GLN A 880 36.49 -24.04 -4.66
C GLN A 880 35.25 -23.34 -4.11
N THR A 881 34.70 -23.83 -2.99
CA THR A 881 33.63 -23.16 -2.27
C THR A 881 34.09 -21.78 -1.75
N ASP A 882 35.29 -21.69 -1.16
CA ASP A 882 35.89 -20.42 -0.75
C ASP A 882 36.11 -19.47 -1.94
N GLU A 883 36.51 -19.99 -3.11
CA GLU A 883 36.65 -19.18 -4.34
C GLU A 883 35.31 -18.60 -4.80
N LEU A 884 34.21 -19.37 -4.73
CA LEU A 884 32.86 -18.88 -5.02
C LEU A 884 32.38 -17.84 -4.00
N LEU A 885 32.55 -18.11 -2.71
CA LEU A 885 32.18 -17.18 -1.64
C LEU A 885 32.94 -15.86 -1.75
N HIS A 886 34.23 -15.91 -2.12
CA HIS A 886 35.02 -14.70 -2.35
C HIS A 886 34.52 -13.87 -3.54
N ILE A 887 33.94 -14.49 -4.57
CA ILE A 887 33.26 -13.77 -5.65
C ILE A 887 31.98 -13.11 -5.12
N CYS A 888 31.15 -13.83 -4.37
CA CYS A 888 29.94 -13.27 -3.74
C CYS A 888 30.26 -12.09 -2.83
N ASP A 889 31.28 -12.21 -1.97
CA ASP A 889 31.74 -11.14 -1.06
C ASP A 889 32.23 -9.91 -1.81
N ARG A 890 33.02 -10.10 -2.86
CA ARG A 890 33.57 -9.00 -3.66
C ARG A 890 32.46 -8.12 -4.21
N TYR A 891 31.35 -8.73 -4.63
CA TYR A 891 30.22 -8.04 -5.23
C TYR A 891 29.06 -7.81 -4.25
N GLN A 892 29.26 -8.05 -2.95
CA GLN A 892 28.27 -7.80 -1.89
C GLN A 892 26.93 -8.50 -2.12
N LEU A 893 26.93 -9.72 -2.65
CA LEU A 893 25.72 -10.50 -2.83
C LEU A 893 25.11 -10.89 -1.47
N THR A 894 23.85 -10.51 -1.24
CA THR A 894 23.11 -10.80 -0.01
C THR A 894 22.46 -12.19 -0.08
N ASP A 895 21.78 -12.48 -1.18
CA ASP A 895 20.99 -13.69 -1.40
C ASP A 895 20.81 -13.95 -2.92
N PHE A 896 20.09 -15.03 -3.24
CA PHE A 896 19.66 -15.37 -4.60
C PHE A 896 18.15 -15.21 -4.79
N GLU A 897 17.52 -14.31 -4.04
CA GLU A 897 16.12 -13.99 -4.27
C GLU A 897 15.94 -13.21 -5.57
N THR A 898 14.78 -13.43 -6.19
CA THR A 898 14.42 -12.77 -7.44
C THR A 898 13.15 -11.96 -7.27
N PRO A 899 13.01 -10.81 -7.97
CA PRO A 899 11.78 -10.03 -7.94
C PRO A 899 10.54 -10.81 -8.41
N TYR A 900 9.36 -10.29 -8.08
CA TYR A 900 8.07 -10.88 -8.48
C TYR A 900 8.01 -11.28 -9.97
N GLY A 901 7.57 -12.51 -10.24
CA GLY A 901 7.41 -13.06 -11.60
C GLY A 901 8.68 -13.66 -12.22
N GLN A 902 9.81 -13.62 -11.51
CA GLN A 902 11.04 -14.32 -11.88
C GLN A 902 11.08 -15.76 -11.32
N THR A 903 12.07 -16.54 -11.76
CA THR A 903 12.23 -17.93 -11.33
C THR A 903 12.56 -18.04 -9.84
N VAL A 904 11.99 -19.05 -9.19
CA VAL A 904 12.15 -19.32 -7.75
C VAL A 904 13.18 -20.42 -7.54
N LEU A 905 14.20 -20.13 -6.71
CA LEU A 905 15.32 -21.03 -6.43
C LEU A 905 14.87 -22.37 -5.85
N GLY A 906 14.06 -22.36 -4.79
CA GLY A 906 13.66 -23.57 -4.07
C GLY A 906 12.89 -24.57 -4.90
N GLU A 907 12.08 -24.10 -5.83
CA GLU A 907 11.36 -24.97 -6.77
C GLU A 907 12.30 -25.52 -7.86
N LEU A 908 13.16 -24.68 -8.47
CA LEU A 908 14.07 -25.12 -9.55
C LEU A 908 15.12 -26.13 -9.06
N LEU A 909 15.67 -25.91 -7.87
CA LEU A 909 16.82 -26.63 -7.36
C LEU A 909 16.61 -28.14 -7.32
N TRP A 910 15.39 -28.59 -6.97
CA TRP A 910 15.10 -30.01 -6.78
C TRP A 910 14.95 -30.79 -8.09
N TYR A 911 14.66 -30.10 -9.19
CA TYR A 911 14.57 -30.68 -10.54
C TYR A 911 15.88 -30.58 -11.34
N ALA A 912 16.85 -29.80 -10.86
CA ALA A 912 18.18 -29.73 -11.44
C ALA A 912 18.92 -31.08 -11.33
N SER A 913 19.93 -31.25 -12.18
CA SER A 913 20.79 -32.42 -12.16
C SER A 913 21.42 -32.62 -10.77
N PRO A 914 21.56 -33.88 -10.29
CA PRO A 914 21.99 -34.14 -8.92
C PRO A 914 23.31 -33.46 -8.53
N MET A 915 24.24 -33.32 -9.48
CA MET A 915 25.54 -32.72 -9.22
C MET A 915 25.48 -31.19 -9.12
N LEU A 916 24.76 -30.54 -10.04
CA LEU A 916 24.57 -29.10 -9.97
C LEU A 916 23.84 -28.73 -8.67
N ARG A 917 22.77 -29.46 -8.34
CA ARG A 917 22.06 -29.31 -7.06
C ARG A 917 22.99 -29.44 -5.86
N ALA A 918 23.85 -30.46 -5.85
CA ALA A 918 24.79 -30.68 -4.75
C ALA A 918 25.84 -29.55 -4.63
N ASN A 919 26.33 -29.01 -5.75
CA ASN A 919 27.26 -27.89 -5.76
C ASN A 919 26.62 -26.58 -5.27
N VAL A 920 25.37 -26.31 -5.67
CA VAL A 920 24.61 -25.15 -5.20
C VAL A 920 24.32 -25.29 -3.69
N LEU A 921 23.86 -26.46 -3.23
CA LEU A 921 23.67 -26.72 -1.80
C LEU A 921 24.98 -26.61 -1.01
N ASN A 922 26.12 -27.03 -1.55
CA ASN A 922 27.43 -26.86 -0.89
C ASN A 922 27.80 -25.37 -0.72
N LEU A 923 27.55 -24.55 -1.74
CA LEU A 923 27.74 -23.10 -1.66
C LEU A 923 26.84 -22.46 -0.59
N LEU A 924 25.55 -22.78 -0.61
CA LEU A 924 24.56 -22.21 0.32
C LEU A 924 24.73 -22.75 1.75
N ALA A 925 25.13 -24.02 1.91
CA ALA A 925 25.46 -24.58 3.21
C ALA A 925 26.70 -23.92 3.83
N ALA A 926 27.69 -23.54 3.01
CA ALA A 926 28.86 -22.81 3.49
C ALA A 926 28.54 -21.36 3.88
N ARG A 927 27.44 -20.79 3.37
CA ARG A 927 26.93 -19.46 3.75
C ARG A 927 25.39 -19.41 3.68
N PRO A 928 24.68 -19.81 4.74
CA PRO A 928 23.23 -19.90 4.74
C PRO A 928 22.52 -18.58 4.45
N SER A 929 23.13 -17.44 4.81
CA SER A 929 22.59 -16.11 4.56
C SER A 929 22.34 -15.80 3.09
N LEU A 930 22.90 -16.58 2.15
CA LEU A 930 22.64 -16.45 0.72
C LEU A 930 21.26 -17.01 0.29
N GLY A 931 20.35 -17.28 1.22
CA GLY A 931 19.00 -17.79 0.96
C GLY A 931 18.91 -19.33 0.97
N LEU A 932 19.56 -20.01 1.92
CA LEU A 932 19.48 -21.47 2.06
C LEU A 932 18.08 -21.94 2.51
N ASP A 933 17.41 -21.15 3.34
CA ASP A 933 16.02 -21.34 3.75
C ASP A 933 15.06 -21.35 2.56
N HIS A 934 15.30 -20.51 1.54
CA HIS A 934 14.50 -20.49 0.31
C HIS A 934 14.63 -21.77 -0.53
N CYS A 935 15.58 -22.66 -0.21
CA CYS A 935 15.69 -23.97 -0.85
C CYS A 935 14.69 -25.00 -0.29
N TYR A 936 14.07 -24.72 0.87
CA TYR A 936 13.07 -25.60 1.44
C TYR A 936 11.79 -25.61 0.58
N ASN A 937 11.26 -26.82 0.35
CA ASN A 937 10.02 -27.01 -0.39
C ASN A 937 9.13 -28.00 0.37
N ASP A 938 8.02 -27.49 0.89
CA ASP A 938 7.06 -28.19 1.74
C ASP A 938 6.29 -29.29 1.01
N THR A 939 6.09 -29.15 -0.31
CA THR A 939 5.45 -30.18 -1.15
C THR A 939 6.35 -31.41 -1.36
N LEU A 940 7.67 -31.24 -1.25
CA LEU A 940 8.65 -32.30 -1.52
C LEU A 940 9.17 -32.97 -0.25
N MET A 941 9.34 -32.23 0.85
CA MET A 941 9.93 -32.77 2.08
C MET A 941 9.52 -32.01 3.34
N THR A 942 9.70 -32.65 4.50
CA THR A 942 9.54 -32.00 5.80
C THR A 942 10.77 -31.15 6.15
N PRO A 943 10.64 -30.13 7.03
CA PRO A 943 11.80 -29.34 7.46
C PRO A 943 12.90 -30.21 8.08
N GLU A 944 12.51 -31.26 8.82
CA GLU A 944 13.44 -32.21 9.41
C GLU A 944 14.22 -33.00 8.35
N ALA A 945 13.54 -33.45 7.28
CA ALA A 945 14.19 -34.16 6.18
C ALA A 945 15.18 -33.27 5.42
N PHE A 946 14.84 -31.98 5.23
CA PHE A 946 15.73 -31.00 4.64
C PHE A 946 16.98 -30.77 5.51
N CYS A 947 16.79 -30.50 6.80
CA CYS A 947 17.89 -30.29 7.75
C CYS A 947 18.83 -31.50 7.87
N ARG A 948 18.30 -32.72 7.77
CA ARG A 948 19.09 -33.98 7.81
C ARG A 948 20.05 -34.16 6.64
N MET A 949 19.78 -33.53 5.51
CA MET A 949 20.59 -33.64 4.29
C MET A 949 21.74 -32.63 4.24
N LEU A 950 21.58 -31.46 4.85
CA LEU A 950 22.59 -30.38 4.80
C LEU A 950 23.98 -30.77 5.35
N PRO A 951 24.14 -31.67 6.33
CA PRO A 951 25.44 -32.17 6.76
C PRO A 951 26.24 -32.86 5.65
N ASP A 952 25.59 -33.49 4.67
CA ASP A 952 26.26 -34.09 3.50
C ASP A 952 26.80 -33.03 2.51
N HIS A 953 26.46 -31.75 2.75
CA HIS A 953 26.91 -30.59 2.00
C HIS A 953 27.79 -29.64 2.84
N ASP A 954 28.44 -30.17 3.89
CA ASP A 954 29.42 -29.48 4.74
C ASP A 954 28.88 -28.25 5.52
N ILE A 955 27.58 -28.18 5.83
CA ILE A 955 27.04 -27.13 6.72
C ILE A 955 27.67 -27.23 8.12
N ARG A 956 28.03 -26.08 8.72
CA ARG A 956 28.50 -26.05 10.11
C ARG A 956 27.33 -26.25 11.07
N GLN A 957 27.57 -26.92 12.19
CA GLN A 957 26.51 -27.17 13.18
C GLN A 957 25.87 -25.88 13.72
N ALA A 958 26.68 -24.82 13.93
CA ALA A 958 26.19 -23.52 14.37
C ALA A 958 25.27 -22.86 13.33
N ASP A 959 25.63 -22.98 12.05
CA ASP A 959 24.86 -22.44 10.93
C ASP A 959 23.54 -23.20 10.75
N LEU A 960 23.56 -24.52 10.88
CA LEU A 960 22.37 -25.36 10.83
C LEU A 960 21.42 -25.07 12.00
N LEU A 961 21.95 -24.83 13.21
CA LEU A 961 21.13 -24.41 14.35
C LEU A 961 20.51 -23.03 14.10
N SER A 962 21.27 -22.07 13.58
CA SER A 962 20.78 -20.72 13.27
C SER A 962 19.65 -20.79 12.23
N LEU A 963 19.82 -21.56 11.15
CA LEU A 963 18.77 -21.81 10.16
C LEU A 963 17.48 -22.35 10.79
N ILE A 964 17.58 -23.33 11.69
CA ILE A 964 16.40 -23.92 12.39
C ILE A 964 15.66 -22.87 13.22
N LEU A 965 16.40 -21.97 13.86
CA LEU A 965 15.83 -20.93 14.72
C LEU A 965 15.23 -19.79 13.91
N ASP A 966 15.96 -19.30 12.92
CA ASP A 966 15.57 -18.17 12.07
C ASP A 966 14.33 -18.53 11.22
N ALA A 967 14.27 -19.76 10.68
CA ALA A 967 13.11 -20.26 9.93
C ALA A 967 11.98 -20.82 10.83
N GLN A 968 12.10 -20.71 12.15
CA GLN A 968 11.13 -21.21 13.14
C GLN A 968 10.80 -22.70 13.02
N TRP A 969 11.73 -23.53 12.52
CA TRP A 969 11.56 -24.96 12.37
C TRP A 969 11.82 -25.72 13.68
N HIS A 970 11.24 -25.26 14.79
CA HIS A 970 11.50 -25.78 16.13
C HIS A 970 11.27 -27.30 16.26
N ALA A 971 10.38 -27.88 15.44
CA ALA A 971 10.18 -29.33 15.35
C ALA A 971 11.45 -30.12 14.97
N CYS A 972 12.47 -29.48 14.39
CA CYS A 972 13.77 -30.09 14.06
C CYS A 972 14.72 -30.18 15.27
N LEU A 973 14.49 -29.38 16.33
CA LEU A 973 15.38 -29.30 17.49
C LEU A 973 15.56 -30.64 18.22
N PRO A 974 14.53 -31.49 18.43
CA PRO A 974 14.72 -32.80 19.06
C PRO A 974 15.67 -33.72 18.29
N TRP A 975 15.58 -33.71 16.95
CA TRP A 975 16.51 -34.45 16.10
C TRP A 975 17.92 -33.85 16.14
N PHE A 976 18.04 -32.52 16.06
CA PHE A 976 19.32 -31.82 16.10
C PHE A 976 20.05 -32.10 17.41
N ALA A 977 19.38 -31.96 18.56
CA ALA A 977 19.94 -32.23 19.89
C ALA A 977 20.27 -33.71 20.13
N ALA A 978 19.57 -34.64 19.46
CA ALA A 978 19.93 -36.06 19.49
C ALA A 978 21.17 -36.40 18.64
N THR A 979 21.53 -35.53 17.69
CA THR A 979 22.59 -35.77 16.69
C THR A 979 23.87 -35.00 17.01
N TYR A 980 23.76 -33.79 17.57
CA TYR A 980 24.87 -32.86 17.83
C TYR A 980 24.89 -32.39 19.28
N ASP A 981 26.07 -31.98 19.75
CA ASP A 981 26.20 -31.35 21.07
C ASP A 981 25.72 -29.90 20.99
N ILE A 982 24.46 -29.69 21.39
CA ILE A 982 23.78 -28.39 21.29
C ILE A 982 24.20 -27.42 22.41
N HIS A 983 24.76 -27.89 23.53
CA HIS A 983 25.16 -27.05 24.68
C HIS A 983 26.05 -25.85 24.28
N PRO A 984 27.22 -26.07 23.64
CA PRO A 984 28.13 -24.97 23.29
C PRO A 984 27.57 -24.05 22.21
N LEU A 985 26.63 -24.54 21.39
CA LEU A 985 26.00 -23.76 20.32
C LEU A 985 24.91 -22.85 20.90
N MET A 986 24.14 -23.36 21.87
CA MET A 986 23.08 -22.60 22.54
C MET A 986 23.63 -21.43 23.36
N GLU A 987 24.79 -21.57 24.00
CA GLU A 987 25.45 -20.47 24.74
C GLU A 987 25.79 -19.26 23.86
N THR A 988 25.91 -19.46 22.53
CA THR A 988 26.18 -18.38 21.58
C THR A 988 24.93 -17.65 21.08
N GLN A 989 23.74 -18.15 21.43
CA GLN A 989 22.47 -17.58 20.98
C GLN A 989 21.90 -16.56 21.97
N PRO A 990 21.05 -15.61 21.54
CA PRO A 990 20.32 -14.71 22.42
C PRO A 990 19.43 -15.46 23.44
N LEU A 991 19.20 -14.85 24.60
CA LEU A 991 18.44 -15.47 25.70
C LEU A 991 17.05 -15.97 25.29
N GLU A 992 16.37 -15.25 24.39
CA GLU A 992 15.05 -15.62 23.88
C GLU A 992 15.09 -16.93 23.08
N GLN A 993 16.06 -17.07 22.18
CA GLN A 993 16.26 -18.31 21.42
C GLN A 993 16.72 -19.47 22.32
N GLN A 994 17.53 -19.20 23.34
CA GLN A 994 17.89 -20.22 24.34
C GLN A 994 16.66 -20.76 25.08
N LEU A 995 15.75 -19.86 25.49
CA LEU A 995 14.50 -20.24 26.14
C LEU A 995 13.62 -21.08 25.21
N GLU A 996 13.54 -20.74 23.93
CA GLU A 996 12.73 -21.45 22.95
C GLU A 996 13.27 -22.86 22.64
N ILE A 997 14.60 -22.99 22.55
CA ILE A 997 15.27 -24.30 22.44
C ILE A 997 14.92 -25.17 23.65
N LEU A 998 15.07 -24.62 24.86
CA LEU A 998 14.79 -25.34 26.10
C LEU A 998 13.32 -25.72 26.24
N ARG A 999 12.37 -24.84 25.87
CA ARG A 999 10.93 -25.12 25.86
C ARG A 999 10.59 -26.27 24.92
N THR A 1000 11.07 -26.20 23.68
CA THR A 1000 10.79 -27.20 22.66
C THR A 1000 11.35 -28.57 23.06
N LEU A 1001 12.58 -28.61 23.59
CA LEU A 1001 13.19 -29.86 24.05
C LEU A 1001 12.56 -30.39 25.35
N ALA A 1002 12.04 -29.51 26.22
CA ALA A 1002 11.34 -29.92 27.45
C ALA A 1002 10.02 -30.64 27.20
N ALA A 1003 9.37 -30.39 26.06
CA ALA A 1003 8.17 -31.11 25.64
C ALA A 1003 8.45 -32.58 25.26
N GLU A 1004 9.70 -32.92 24.92
CA GLU A 1004 10.11 -34.26 24.51
C GLU A 1004 10.67 -35.07 25.68
N ALA A 1005 9.96 -36.14 26.07
CA ALA A 1005 10.29 -36.95 27.25
C ALA A 1005 11.72 -37.54 27.25
N ARG A 1006 12.36 -37.67 26.08
CA ARG A 1006 13.72 -38.19 25.91
C ARG A 1006 14.83 -37.16 26.12
N GLN A 1007 14.49 -35.86 26.19
CA GLN A 1007 15.44 -34.75 26.33
C GLN A 1007 15.37 -34.10 27.73
N ARG A 1008 14.67 -34.74 28.70
CA ARG A 1008 14.55 -34.24 30.08
C ARG A 1008 15.90 -34.07 30.78
N ASP A 1009 16.81 -35.03 30.60
CA ASP A 1009 18.15 -34.98 31.21
C ASP A 1009 18.98 -33.80 30.68
N PHE A 1010 18.73 -33.34 29.44
CA PHE A 1010 19.37 -32.17 28.84
C PHE A 1010 18.85 -30.86 29.46
N VAL A 1011 17.52 -30.74 29.63
CA VAL A 1011 16.89 -29.57 30.27
C VAL A 1011 17.25 -29.46 31.75
N ASP A 1012 17.31 -30.59 32.46
CA ASP A 1012 17.64 -30.65 33.89
C ASP A 1012 19.13 -30.36 34.20
N GLY A 1013 20.01 -30.46 33.20
CA GLY A 1013 21.45 -30.21 33.33
C GLY A 1013 21.89 -28.75 33.09
N TYR A 1014 20.97 -27.85 32.70
CA TYR A 1014 21.28 -26.45 32.39
C TYR A 1014 21.20 -25.56 33.65
N PRO A 1015 22.14 -24.61 33.88
CA PRO A 1015 22.28 -23.89 35.15
C PRO A 1015 21.00 -23.18 35.64
N ASP A 1016 20.80 -23.24 36.97
CA ASP A 1016 19.56 -22.99 37.73
C ASP A 1016 18.87 -21.61 37.58
N GLU A 1017 19.38 -20.67 36.79
CA GLU A 1017 18.81 -19.31 36.67
C GLU A 1017 17.69 -19.19 35.62
N LEU A 1018 17.70 -20.01 34.55
CA LEU A 1018 16.63 -20.08 33.53
C LEU A 1018 15.44 -21.04 33.82
N PRO A 1019 15.59 -22.18 34.54
CA PRO A 1019 14.54 -23.19 34.72
C PRO A 1019 13.25 -22.71 35.41
N GLY A 1020 13.32 -21.62 36.19
CA GLY A 1020 12.17 -21.12 36.96
C GLY A 1020 10.97 -20.67 36.11
N LYS A 1021 11.21 -20.22 34.87
CA LYS A 1021 10.14 -19.84 33.93
C LYS A 1021 9.60 -21.03 33.12
N ILE A 1022 10.47 -22.00 32.77
CA ILE A 1022 10.09 -23.18 31.96
C ILE A 1022 9.31 -24.21 32.80
N LYS A 1023 9.63 -24.34 34.10
CA LYS A 1023 8.88 -25.21 35.03
C LYS A 1023 7.44 -24.72 35.27
N ARG A 1024 7.17 -23.41 35.23
CA ARG A 1024 5.80 -22.87 35.36
C ARG A 1024 4.90 -23.26 34.19
N THR A 1025 5.41 -23.27 32.97
CA THR A 1025 4.67 -23.73 31.78
C THR A 1025 4.38 -25.23 31.76
N GLN A 1026 5.17 -26.07 32.46
CA GLN A 1026 4.87 -27.49 32.62
C GLN A 1026 3.75 -27.76 33.64
N ASP A 1027 3.59 -26.90 34.64
CA ASP A 1027 2.52 -27.03 35.63
C ASP A 1027 1.15 -26.57 35.07
N ASP A 1028 1.13 -25.73 34.03
CA ASP A 1028 -0.09 -25.25 33.37
C ASP A 1028 -0.57 -26.14 32.20
N ALA A 1029 0.26 -27.06 31.70
CA ALA A 1029 -0.05 -27.97 30.58
C ALA A 1029 -0.35 -29.43 31.02
N GLY A 1030 -0.54 -29.66 32.33
CA GLY A 1030 -0.80 -30.97 32.94
C GLY A 1030 -2.26 -31.34 33.13
#